data_AF-A0A420XJH5-F1
#
_entry.id   AF-A0A420XJH5-F1
#
_cell.length_a   1.000
_cell.length_b   1.000
_cell.length_c   1.000
_cell.angle_alpha   90.00
_cell.angle_beta   90.00
_cell.angle_gamma   90.00
#
_symmetry.space_group_name_H-M   'P 1'
#
loop_
_entity.id
_entity.type
_entity.pdbx_description
1 polymer ?
#
loop_
_entity_poly.entity_id
_entity_poly.type
_entity_poly.pdbx_seq_one_letter_code
_entity_poly.pdbx_strand_id
1 'polypeptide(L)'
;MLLASSTARRPHARWLAAGSAATVLATGLTVAVGASPASATYARPGSVDAGPEVGALRSVPGYALPDSRVAKTGDAVSPAWDTFVRVATPPGAVAVWGDWNGDGAYTPGVFAGGTWTLYPVAIGKSPAPDTTIGGFGAAGDVPVVGDWDGDGRTDLGVFRAGTFFLRVLHGSALGRTSRVAFGSAGDVPVVGDWDGNGTDDLGVRRGTTFYLRGAPSRLQPPRATPSPSSTPTSSSTPTSSRTPSSSASPSSSARGSAAPRAALVGRATPAPSSSASPSGSPSAPPVPPLPTGIPKGSTQLQYGSAADEAVAGDWDGDGRDTVGVVRGRTWLLRDDLYPGPATTAVAVTRAAGAVPLPWRAPVGRASSCPYLAARTVAARHDANASLVVPPQGLRQPTSMEDVEGQSRTALGNAERYLMGAGYPSQTMVRRPYADLLGYWGPAQVEYAIRIPAMRAAALSIGLSTQTWDAGALGVTAEQGRGYLDWTIRTVACEHAAFTPGGWGYGWQTAHWAMLTGLAAWLSWDSVEPQDREYAATMVVAEADHLLTLDVPYWRAVDGTELAAGDTKAEENSWNAALLELAVAMMPDHPRAALWRRKAVDYEVSSFATPGDAASAQVVNGVEARARLRGTNAEADGVIVNQGVRNPDYFSTVQQDWWGVAFARLAGTTAPESATFQADRQWSVLTTRQFTRTNADGTVQTGPVYGADGSIFFPEGTRWGVVRRAQFASLDAYRLLTTTDPVQRDEAVDLLGKHLEGQLALQARNPDGRTFQPGEDTYPGREEYAASEVAMGWLAVYVDAWMPVGGQRDTSFEAPLPQVTGLVPASPAGPVAPAGTASRAGAARLLEGRLPDGRVPVVGPVGPVAPSVRHPSP
;
A
#
# COMPACT_ATOMS: atom_id res chain seq x y z
N MET A 1 61.64 8.18 -3.33
CA MET A 1 63.07 8.15 -2.93
C MET A 1 63.14 7.92 -1.41
N LEU A 2 64.29 7.52 -0.88
CA LEU A 2 64.64 7.46 0.57
C LEU A 2 64.24 8.77 1.29
N LEU A 3 63.94 8.90 2.60
CA LEU A 3 63.90 8.06 3.83
C LEU A 3 63.08 8.88 4.90
N ALA A 4 62.67 8.47 6.12
CA ALA A 4 62.93 7.32 7.01
C ALA A 4 61.77 7.03 8.02
N SER A 5 62.10 6.21 9.02
CA SER A 5 61.46 5.83 10.31
C SER A 5 61.28 6.98 11.35
N SER A 6 60.64 6.83 12.54
CA SER A 6 60.61 5.64 13.42
C SER A 6 59.52 5.54 14.53
N THR A 7 59.19 4.28 14.88
CA THR A 7 58.91 3.61 16.19
C THR A 7 58.43 4.35 17.47
N ALA A 8 57.81 3.71 18.49
CA ALA A 8 56.99 2.48 18.65
C ALA A 8 56.60 2.20 20.14
N ARG A 9 55.45 1.52 20.37
CA ARG A 9 55.07 0.66 21.54
C ARG A 9 54.77 1.26 22.96
N ARG A 10 53.51 1.00 23.39
CA ARG A 10 52.91 0.54 24.69
C ARG A 10 53.89 0.08 25.83
N PRO A 11 53.52 0.05 27.15
CA PRO A 11 52.18 -0.33 27.68
C PRO A 11 51.66 0.20 29.07
N HIS A 12 50.36 -0.07 29.34
CA HIS A 12 49.62 -0.35 30.61
C HIS A 12 49.81 0.41 31.96
N ALA A 13 48.81 1.28 32.28
CA ALA A 13 47.82 1.18 33.40
C ALA A 13 48.08 1.61 34.90
N ARG A 14 46.97 2.08 35.53
CA ARG A 14 46.52 2.06 36.98
C ARG A 14 46.56 3.33 37.91
N TRP A 15 45.34 3.80 38.25
CA TRP A 15 44.75 4.09 39.61
C TRP A 15 44.94 5.43 40.43
N LEU A 16 43.82 5.82 41.10
CA LEU A 16 43.59 6.72 42.29
C LEU A 16 43.77 8.25 42.08
N ALA A 17 42.94 9.22 42.57
CA ALA A 17 42.12 9.46 43.80
C ALA A 17 42.90 10.16 44.96
N ALA A 18 42.38 11.03 45.85
CA ALA A 18 41.05 11.65 46.13
C ALA A 18 41.26 13.14 46.60
N GLY A 19 40.40 13.91 47.31
CA GLY A 19 39.09 13.75 47.99
C GLY A 19 38.72 14.96 48.91
N SER A 20 37.76 14.80 49.83
CA SER A 20 37.41 15.67 51.01
C SER A 20 36.55 16.96 50.84
N ALA A 21 35.77 17.47 51.82
CA ALA A 21 34.86 16.89 52.87
C ALA A 21 34.24 18.01 53.77
N ALA A 22 32.96 17.91 54.19
CA ALA A 22 32.35 18.55 55.40
C ALA A 22 30.87 18.12 55.63
N THR A 23 30.32 18.24 56.86
CA THR A 23 29.05 17.59 57.27
C THR A 23 28.13 18.40 58.19
N VAL A 24 26.82 18.40 57.86
CA VAL A 24 25.54 18.53 58.62
C VAL A 24 25.53 18.96 60.11
N LEU A 25 24.55 19.84 60.43
CA LEU A 25 23.76 19.84 61.68
C LEU A 25 22.27 20.13 61.37
N ALA A 26 21.32 19.83 62.28
CA ALA A 26 19.88 19.83 61.98
C ALA A 26 18.94 20.16 63.17
N THR A 27 17.75 20.73 62.88
CA THR A 27 16.43 20.56 63.58
C THR A 27 15.38 21.56 63.03
N GLY A 28 14.06 21.27 63.14
CA GLY A 28 13.05 22.34 63.30
C GLY A 28 11.80 22.47 62.39
N LEU A 29 10.87 21.50 62.42
CA LEU A 29 9.42 21.67 62.16
C LEU A 29 8.89 22.06 60.74
N THR A 30 7.56 22.16 60.60
CA THR A 30 6.79 21.85 59.38
C THR A 30 5.59 22.78 59.08
N VAL A 31 5.35 23.07 57.79
CA VAL A 31 4.01 23.16 57.14
C VAL A 31 4.16 22.66 55.69
N ALA A 32 3.13 22.07 55.07
CA ALA A 32 3.22 21.45 53.74
C ALA A 32 2.04 21.81 52.80
N VAL A 33 2.33 22.04 51.51
CA VAL A 33 1.38 22.00 50.39
C VAL A 33 2.10 21.56 49.11
N GLY A 34 1.49 20.69 48.30
CA GLY A 34 1.73 20.55 46.85
C GLY A 34 3.07 19.95 46.39
N ALA A 35 3.06 18.69 45.93
CA ALA A 35 4.22 18.04 45.30
C ALA A 35 4.01 17.81 43.79
N SER A 36 4.99 18.22 42.97
CA SER A 36 5.16 17.87 41.54
C SER A 36 6.54 18.36 41.07
N PRO A 37 7.18 17.72 40.08
CA PRO A 37 7.56 16.31 40.10
C PRO A 37 9.10 16.15 39.96
N ALA A 38 9.69 15.16 40.63
CA ALA A 38 11.13 14.93 40.59
C ALA A 38 11.54 13.91 39.50
N SER A 39 12.41 14.36 38.59
CA SER A 39 13.48 13.60 37.93
C SER A 39 13.19 12.18 37.42
N ALA A 40 13.00 12.03 36.11
CA ALA A 40 13.05 10.73 35.45
C ALA A 40 14.50 10.18 35.41
N THR A 41 14.72 9.03 36.05
CA THR A 41 16.01 8.30 35.97
C THR A 41 16.07 7.52 34.65
N TYR A 42 17.04 7.84 33.78
CA TYR A 42 17.29 7.06 32.56
C TYR A 42 17.80 5.65 32.91
N ALA A 43 17.01 4.63 32.58
CA ALA A 43 17.48 3.25 32.54
C ALA A 43 18.37 3.03 31.31
N ARG A 44 19.42 2.20 31.45
CA ARG A 44 20.24 1.76 30.30
C ARG A 44 19.50 0.68 29.50
N PRO A 45 19.81 0.49 28.21
CA PRO A 45 19.31 -0.65 27.44
C PRO A 45 19.76 -1.96 28.10
N GLY A 46 18.80 -2.73 28.61
CA GLY A 46 18.98 -4.16 28.80
C GLY A 46 18.72 -4.87 27.48
N SER A 47 19.43 -5.96 27.21
CA SER A 47 19.09 -6.86 26.11
C SER A 47 17.69 -7.43 26.35
N VAL A 48 16.76 -7.13 25.45
CA VAL A 48 15.46 -7.78 25.42
C VAL A 48 15.67 -9.13 24.72
N ASP A 49 15.37 -10.23 25.40
CA ASP A 49 15.38 -11.56 24.77
C ASP A 49 14.40 -11.57 23.58
N ALA A 50 14.71 -12.36 22.54
CA ALA A 50 13.86 -12.47 21.37
C ALA A 50 12.47 -13.01 21.78
N GLY A 51 11.47 -12.12 21.77
CA GLY A 51 10.08 -12.50 21.97
C GLY A 51 9.63 -13.48 20.88
N PRO A 52 8.73 -14.43 21.19
CA PRO A 52 8.23 -15.37 20.20
C PRO A 52 7.56 -14.63 19.04
N GLU A 53 7.74 -15.16 17.82
CA GLU A 53 7.24 -14.55 16.59
C GLU A 53 5.72 -14.33 16.67
N VAL A 54 5.29 -13.08 16.55
CA VAL A 54 3.88 -12.72 16.47
C VAL A 54 3.41 -12.99 15.04
N GLY A 55 2.97 -14.23 14.80
CA GLY A 55 2.37 -14.63 13.53
C GLY A 55 1.16 -13.75 13.16
N ALA A 56 0.93 -13.64 11.84
CA ALA A 56 -0.09 -12.84 11.15
C ALA A 56 -1.17 -12.16 12.03
N LEU A 57 -1.23 -10.83 11.97
CA LEU A 57 -2.16 -9.98 12.74
C LEU A 57 -3.63 -10.37 12.52
N ARG A 58 -4.14 -11.26 13.38
CA ARG A 58 -5.56 -11.62 13.45
C ARG A 58 -6.35 -10.41 13.93
N SER A 59 -7.31 -9.98 13.12
CA SER A 59 -8.24 -8.91 13.45
C SER A 59 -9.09 -9.26 14.68
N VAL A 60 -9.17 -8.34 15.65
CA VAL A 60 -9.86 -8.58 16.93
C VAL A 60 -11.22 -7.86 16.95
N PRO A 61 -12.33 -8.55 17.28
CA PRO A 61 -13.68 -7.98 17.22
C PRO A 61 -13.95 -6.85 18.24
N GLY A 62 -15.00 -6.06 17.96
CA GLY A 62 -15.35 -4.84 18.68
C GLY A 62 -16.51 -4.96 19.67
N TYR A 63 -16.72 -3.89 20.45
CA TYR A 63 -17.74 -3.80 21.50
C TYR A 63 -18.46 -2.45 21.53
N ALA A 64 -19.77 -2.48 21.83
CA ALA A 64 -20.50 -1.33 22.35
C ALA A 64 -20.36 -1.23 23.89
N LEU A 65 -20.09 -0.04 24.42
CA LEU A 65 -19.97 0.24 25.85
C LEU A 65 -21.24 0.93 26.40
N PRO A 66 -21.60 0.72 27.69
CA PRO A 66 -22.82 1.30 28.29
C PRO A 66 -22.92 2.84 28.32
N ASP A 67 -21.86 3.58 27.98
CA ASP A 67 -21.76 5.03 28.12
C ASP A 67 -21.62 5.79 26.77
N SER A 68 -22.29 5.32 25.72
CA SER A 68 -22.25 5.91 24.37
C SER A 68 -20.83 5.98 23.79
N ARG A 69 -20.11 4.85 23.87
CA ARG A 69 -18.81 4.62 23.22
C ARG A 69 -18.85 3.30 22.46
N VAL A 70 -18.18 3.24 21.31
CA VAL A 70 -17.91 1.98 20.61
C VAL A 70 -16.41 1.85 20.41
N ALA A 71 -15.90 0.62 20.56
CA ALA A 71 -14.47 0.34 20.68
C ALA A 71 -14.03 -0.87 19.85
N LYS A 72 -12.85 -0.75 19.22
CA LYS A 72 -12.08 -1.86 18.65
C LYS A 72 -11.00 -2.31 19.66
N THR A 73 -10.53 -3.55 19.57
CA THR A 73 -9.66 -4.15 20.61
C THR A 73 -8.30 -4.65 20.10
N GLY A 74 -7.39 -4.90 21.04
CA GLY A 74 -6.01 -5.33 20.82
C GLY A 74 -5.44 -6.10 22.01
N ASP A 75 -4.16 -6.47 21.93
CA ASP A 75 -3.49 -7.45 22.80
C ASP A 75 -3.37 -7.09 24.31
N ALA A 76 -3.18 -8.11 25.14
CA ALA A 76 -3.14 -8.06 26.60
C ALA A 76 -1.88 -7.45 27.24
N VAL A 77 -0.80 -7.18 26.50
CA VAL A 77 0.51 -6.79 27.08
C VAL A 77 0.77 -5.26 27.11
N SER A 78 -0.08 -4.43 26.50
CA SER A 78 0.13 -2.96 26.44
C SER A 78 -1.17 -2.15 26.57
N PRO A 79 -1.17 -0.98 27.24
CA PRO A 79 -2.36 -0.11 27.34
C PRO A 79 -2.69 0.67 26.04
N ALA A 80 -2.10 0.30 24.89
CA ALA A 80 -2.33 0.92 23.59
C ALA A 80 -3.57 0.32 22.90
N TRP A 81 -4.66 1.09 22.83
CA TRP A 81 -5.90 0.70 22.17
C TRP A 81 -5.94 1.16 20.70
N ASP A 82 -6.64 0.39 19.87
CA ASP A 82 -7.13 0.85 18.56
C ASP A 82 -8.27 1.88 18.73
N THR A 83 -8.58 2.61 17.65
CA THR A 83 -9.46 3.79 17.64
C THR A 83 -10.80 3.63 18.38
N PHE A 84 -11.09 4.56 19.30
CA PHE A 84 -12.42 4.74 19.90
C PHE A 84 -13.27 5.71 19.09
N VAL A 85 -14.52 5.33 18.79
CA VAL A 85 -15.51 6.22 18.15
C VAL A 85 -16.63 6.54 19.15
N ARG A 86 -16.94 7.83 19.29
CA ARG A 86 -18.05 8.32 20.13
C ARG A 86 -19.26 8.63 19.25
N VAL A 87 -20.21 7.72 19.22
CA VAL A 87 -21.55 7.93 18.66
C VAL A 87 -22.58 8.01 19.79
N ALA A 88 -23.54 8.93 19.67
CA ALA A 88 -24.60 9.08 20.66
C ALA A 88 -25.60 7.93 20.53
N THR A 89 -25.70 7.08 21.56
CA THR A 89 -26.71 6.01 21.64
C THR A 89 -27.78 6.40 22.67
N PRO A 90 -28.97 6.85 22.24
CA PRO A 90 -30.07 7.15 23.17
C PRO A 90 -30.44 5.94 24.06
N PRO A 91 -31.02 6.14 25.26
CA PRO A 91 -31.47 5.03 26.09
C PRO A 91 -32.47 4.12 25.34
N GLY A 92 -32.15 2.83 25.25
CA GLY A 92 -32.93 1.84 24.50
C GLY A 92 -32.61 1.74 23.00
N ALA A 93 -31.63 2.51 22.50
CA ALA A 93 -31.03 2.29 21.19
C ALA A 93 -30.00 1.14 21.23
N VAL A 94 -29.76 0.53 20.08
CA VAL A 94 -28.78 -0.55 19.88
C VAL A 94 -27.74 -0.09 18.87
N ALA A 95 -26.46 -0.24 19.20
CA ALA A 95 -25.37 0.01 18.27
C ALA A 95 -25.16 -1.19 17.34
N VAL A 96 -24.83 -0.91 16.09
CA VAL A 96 -24.44 -1.88 15.05
C VAL A 96 -23.13 -1.42 14.40
N TRP A 97 -22.51 -2.28 13.60
CA TRP A 97 -21.25 -2.02 12.93
C TRP A 97 -21.34 -2.52 11.49
N GLY A 98 -20.95 -1.70 10.50
CA GLY A 98 -21.18 -2.01 9.09
C GLY A 98 -20.25 -1.24 8.17
N ASP A 99 -19.83 -1.86 7.07
CA ASP A 99 -19.24 -1.16 5.92
C ASP A 99 -20.37 -0.54 5.10
N TRP A 100 -20.80 0.67 5.49
CA TRP A 100 -21.97 1.31 4.88
C TRP A 100 -21.68 1.89 3.48
N ASN A 101 -20.40 2.06 3.12
CA ASN A 101 -19.95 2.81 1.94
C ASN A 101 -19.13 1.98 0.94
N GLY A 102 -18.84 0.71 1.24
CA GLY A 102 -18.15 -0.25 0.38
C GLY A 102 -16.63 -0.09 0.36
N ASP A 103 -16.04 0.42 1.45
CA ASP A 103 -14.59 0.68 1.57
C ASP A 103 -13.84 -0.38 2.41
N GLY A 104 -14.52 -1.43 2.86
CA GLY A 104 -13.99 -2.48 3.74
C GLY A 104 -13.81 -2.05 5.19
N ALA A 105 -14.01 -0.76 5.54
CA ALA A 105 -13.89 -0.25 6.89
C ALA A 105 -15.26 -0.24 7.58
N TYR A 106 -15.52 -1.26 8.41
CA TYR A 106 -16.73 -1.28 9.21
C TYR A 106 -16.74 -0.12 10.22
N THR A 107 -17.82 0.67 10.19
CA THR A 107 -18.03 1.93 10.92
C THR A 107 -19.37 1.91 11.68
N PRO A 108 -19.65 2.87 12.60
CA PRO A 108 -20.82 2.78 13.47
C PRO A 108 -22.16 2.91 12.75
N GLY A 109 -23.17 2.23 13.27
CA GLY A 109 -24.58 2.58 13.10
C GLY A 109 -25.33 2.51 14.43
N VAL A 110 -26.46 3.20 14.53
CA VAL A 110 -27.34 3.20 15.71
C VAL A 110 -28.79 2.98 15.29
N PHE A 111 -29.42 1.94 15.82
CA PHE A 111 -30.85 1.68 15.67
C PHE A 111 -31.61 2.15 16.92
N ALA A 112 -32.57 3.06 16.72
CA ALA A 112 -33.43 3.59 17.78
C ALA A 112 -34.91 3.53 17.34
N GLY A 113 -35.63 2.50 17.79
CA GLY A 113 -37.10 2.43 17.72
C GLY A 113 -37.72 2.45 16.33
N GLY A 114 -37.00 2.03 15.28
CA GLY A 114 -37.44 2.13 13.87
C GLY A 114 -36.76 3.23 13.06
N THR A 115 -35.85 4.00 13.67
CA THR A 115 -34.93 4.91 12.99
C THR A 115 -33.51 4.35 13.05
N TRP A 116 -32.79 4.42 11.94
CA TRP A 116 -31.36 4.10 11.86
C TRP A 116 -30.57 5.37 11.59
N THR A 117 -29.42 5.51 12.25
CA THR A 117 -28.43 6.56 11.99
C THR A 117 -27.11 5.90 11.65
N LEU A 118 -26.63 6.09 10.43
CA LEU A 118 -25.41 5.47 9.92
C LEU A 118 -24.28 6.51 9.85
N TYR A 119 -23.07 6.06 10.14
CA TYR A 119 -21.88 6.89 10.22
C TYR A 119 -20.80 6.32 9.27
N PRO A 120 -21.00 6.38 7.93
CA PRO A 120 -20.12 5.76 6.92
C PRO A 120 -18.67 6.24 6.94
N VAL A 121 -18.38 7.35 7.61
CA VAL A 121 -17.06 7.98 7.58
C VAL A 121 -16.56 8.23 9.00
N ALA A 122 -15.52 7.50 9.40
CA ALA A 122 -14.93 7.57 10.75
C ALA A 122 -13.73 8.55 10.88
N ILE A 123 -13.71 9.61 10.06
CA ILE A 123 -12.65 10.63 10.07
C ILE A 123 -12.56 11.32 11.45
N GLY A 124 -11.32 11.50 11.93
CA GLY A 124 -10.93 12.69 12.70
C GLY A 124 -11.78 13.08 13.91
N LYS A 125 -12.14 12.13 14.78
CA LYS A 125 -12.81 12.33 16.10
C LYS A 125 -14.27 12.80 16.13
N SER A 126 -14.94 13.00 14.99
CA SER A 126 -16.38 13.29 14.97
C SER A 126 -17.10 12.50 13.88
N PRO A 127 -17.81 11.40 14.23
CA PRO A 127 -18.65 10.69 13.28
C PRO A 127 -19.88 11.56 12.95
N ALA A 128 -19.84 12.21 11.80
CA ALA A 128 -21.00 12.91 11.27
C ALA A 128 -22.02 11.88 10.75
N PRO A 129 -23.31 11.98 11.12
CA PRO A 129 -24.34 11.11 10.55
C PRO A 129 -24.66 11.58 9.13
N ASP A 130 -24.18 10.84 8.14
CA ASP A 130 -24.45 11.12 6.72
C ASP A 130 -25.89 10.71 6.37
N THR A 131 -26.30 9.51 6.82
CA THR A 131 -27.58 8.91 6.44
C THR A 131 -28.43 8.57 7.66
N THR A 132 -29.60 9.20 7.79
CA THR A 132 -30.64 8.84 8.77
C THR A 132 -31.85 8.23 8.04
N ILE A 133 -32.20 6.99 8.40
CA ILE A 133 -33.24 6.19 7.73
C ILE A 133 -34.37 5.89 8.72
N GLY A 134 -35.44 6.68 8.64
CA GLY A 134 -36.66 6.46 9.41
C GLY A 134 -37.56 5.37 8.82
N GLY A 135 -38.41 4.79 9.66
CA GLY A 135 -39.52 3.92 9.24
C GLY A 135 -39.12 2.48 8.88
N PHE A 136 -37.97 1.98 9.33
CA PHE A 136 -37.56 0.60 9.11
C PHE A 136 -37.28 -0.11 10.44
N GLY A 137 -38.21 -0.98 10.84
CA GLY A 137 -38.24 -1.58 12.18
C GLY A 137 -39.15 -0.83 13.16
N ALA A 138 -39.17 -1.27 14.42
CA ALA A 138 -39.92 -0.68 15.52
C ALA A 138 -39.20 -0.92 16.87
N ALA A 139 -39.68 -0.27 17.94
CA ALA A 139 -39.21 -0.57 19.29
C ALA A 139 -39.51 -2.04 19.68
N GLY A 140 -38.49 -2.74 20.20
CA GLY A 140 -38.57 -4.17 20.53
C GLY A 140 -38.09 -5.12 19.42
N ASP A 141 -37.75 -4.60 18.23
CA ASP A 141 -37.01 -5.37 17.22
C ASP A 141 -35.53 -5.50 17.59
N VAL A 142 -34.91 -6.61 17.21
CA VAL A 142 -33.45 -6.77 17.25
C VAL A 142 -32.88 -6.37 15.88
N PRO A 143 -32.02 -5.33 15.78
CA PRO A 143 -31.40 -4.98 14.51
C PRO A 143 -30.39 -6.04 14.09
N VAL A 144 -30.28 -6.26 12.78
CA VAL A 144 -29.24 -7.06 12.14
C VAL A 144 -28.73 -6.32 10.91
N VAL A 145 -27.55 -6.69 10.44
CA VAL A 145 -26.84 -6.01 9.34
C VAL A 145 -26.07 -7.06 8.54
N GLY A 146 -25.83 -6.81 7.26
CA GLY A 146 -25.12 -7.72 6.35
C GLY A 146 -25.31 -7.29 4.89
N ASP A 147 -24.50 -7.82 3.97
CA ASP A 147 -24.63 -7.64 2.52
C ASP A 147 -25.70 -8.59 1.96
N TRP A 148 -26.91 -8.08 1.69
CA TRP A 148 -28.04 -8.91 1.25
C TRP A 148 -28.10 -9.16 -0.26
N ASP A 149 -27.21 -8.57 -1.07
CA ASP A 149 -27.28 -8.71 -2.53
C ASP A 149 -25.98 -8.73 -3.34
N GLY A 150 -24.83 -8.65 -2.67
CA GLY A 150 -23.50 -8.91 -3.20
C GLY A 150 -22.80 -7.69 -3.79
N ASP A 151 -23.27 -6.48 -3.49
CA ASP A 151 -22.60 -5.24 -3.93
C ASP A 151 -21.36 -4.86 -3.09
N GLY A 152 -21.13 -5.58 -1.99
CA GLY A 152 -20.01 -5.42 -1.07
C GLY A 152 -20.32 -4.55 0.14
N ARG A 153 -21.50 -3.93 0.21
CA ARG A 153 -21.89 -2.98 1.29
C ARG A 153 -22.78 -3.64 2.33
N THR A 154 -22.79 -3.06 3.52
CA THR A 154 -23.66 -3.48 4.62
C THR A 154 -25.03 -2.83 4.52
N ASP A 155 -26.06 -3.65 4.37
CA ASP A 155 -27.47 -3.29 4.37
C ASP A 155 -28.11 -3.42 5.77
N LEU A 156 -29.40 -3.06 5.87
CA LEU A 156 -30.17 -3.11 7.12
C LEU A 156 -31.08 -4.33 7.20
N GLY A 157 -31.28 -4.84 8.42
CA GLY A 157 -32.36 -5.77 8.73
C GLY A 157 -32.87 -5.64 10.16
N VAL A 158 -34.07 -6.19 10.41
CA VAL A 158 -34.59 -6.39 11.76
C VAL A 158 -35.14 -7.80 11.94
N PHE A 159 -34.85 -8.40 13.09
CA PHE A 159 -35.44 -9.65 13.53
C PHE A 159 -36.59 -9.37 14.52
N ARG A 160 -37.78 -9.86 14.20
CA ARG A 160 -39.01 -9.74 14.98
C ARG A 160 -39.69 -11.10 15.08
N ALA A 161 -39.67 -11.69 16.28
CA ALA A 161 -40.44 -12.89 16.62
C ALA A 161 -40.31 -14.08 15.65
N GLY A 162 -39.08 -14.42 15.21
CA GLY A 162 -38.84 -15.51 14.25
C GLY A 162 -38.92 -15.11 12.77
N THR A 163 -39.08 -13.82 12.48
CA THR A 163 -39.08 -13.26 11.12
C THR A 163 -37.98 -12.21 10.97
N PHE A 164 -37.13 -12.36 9.96
CA PHE A 164 -36.24 -11.32 9.46
C PHE A 164 -36.99 -10.45 8.44
N PHE A 165 -36.77 -9.14 8.51
CA PHE A 165 -37.15 -8.16 7.50
C PHE A 165 -35.87 -7.46 7.07
N LEU A 166 -35.50 -7.55 5.80
CA LEU A 166 -34.24 -7.02 5.25
C LEU A 166 -34.54 -5.84 4.31
N ARG A 167 -33.60 -4.92 4.13
CA ARG A 167 -33.72 -3.76 3.24
C ARG A 167 -32.39 -3.37 2.62
N VAL A 168 -32.35 -3.39 1.30
CA VAL A 168 -31.21 -2.90 0.51
C VAL A 168 -31.08 -1.38 0.58
N LEU A 169 -29.85 -0.89 0.73
CA LEU A 169 -29.49 0.52 0.83
C LEU A 169 -28.86 1.11 -0.43
N HIS A 170 -28.43 0.28 -1.39
CA HIS A 170 -27.59 0.71 -2.52
C HIS A 170 -27.99 0.07 -3.86
N GLY A 171 -27.21 0.34 -4.90
CA GLY A 171 -27.32 -0.29 -6.21
C GLY A 171 -28.65 -0.09 -6.95
N SER A 172 -28.90 -0.97 -7.92
CA SER A 172 -30.17 -1.03 -8.68
C SER A 172 -31.35 -1.60 -7.88
N ALA A 173 -31.07 -2.13 -6.68
CA ALA A 173 -32.04 -2.70 -5.76
C ALA A 173 -32.39 -1.78 -4.57
N LEU A 174 -31.92 -0.52 -4.56
CA LEU A 174 -32.15 0.48 -3.53
C LEU A 174 -33.59 0.44 -2.97
N GLY A 175 -33.72 0.20 -1.66
CA GLY A 175 -35.01 0.16 -0.96
C GLY A 175 -35.81 -1.13 -1.12
N ARG A 176 -35.32 -2.12 -1.88
CA ARG A 176 -35.92 -3.47 -1.96
C ARG A 176 -35.96 -4.08 -0.57
N THR A 177 -37.18 -4.34 -0.08
CA THR A 177 -37.40 -5.04 1.19
C THR A 177 -37.71 -6.51 0.96
N SER A 178 -37.20 -7.38 1.83
CA SER A 178 -37.54 -8.81 1.85
C SER A 178 -38.04 -9.23 3.24
N ARG A 179 -38.77 -10.34 3.30
CA ARG A 179 -39.27 -10.93 4.55
C ARG A 179 -38.98 -12.43 4.55
N VAL A 180 -38.29 -12.91 5.58
CA VAL A 180 -37.92 -14.33 5.72
C VAL A 180 -38.36 -14.84 7.09
N ALA A 181 -39.19 -15.88 7.13
CA ALA A 181 -39.47 -16.63 8.36
C ALA A 181 -38.33 -17.63 8.61
N PHE A 182 -37.57 -17.42 9.68
CA PHE A 182 -36.42 -18.26 10.06
C PHE A 182 -36.20 -18.10 11.57
N GLY A 183 -36.56 -19.12 12.33
CA GLY A 183 -36.56 -19.10 13.81
C GLY A 183 -37.93 -18.85 14.44
N SER A 184 -37.92 -18.51 15.72
CA SER A 184 -39.08 -18.31 16.59
C SER A 184 -38.90 -17.08 17.49
N ALA A 185 -39.97 -16.65 18.18
CA ALA A 185 -39.83 -15.70 19.28
C ALA A 185 -38.94 -16.26 20.40
N GLY A 186 -37.99 -15.46 20.87
CA GLY A 186 -37.00 -15.85 21.89
C GLY A 186 -35.68 -16.41 21.32
N ASP A 187 -35.57 -16.60 20.02
CA ASP A 187 -34.27 -16.85 19.38
C ASP A 187 -33.43 -15.57 19.28
N VAL A 188 -32.11 -15.71 19.30
CA VAL A 188 -31.15 -14.62 19.04
C VAL A 188 -30.71 -14.70 17.57
N PRO A 189 -30.83 -13.64 16.76
CA PRO A 189 -30.37 -13.66 15.38
C PRO A 189 -28.83 -13.64 15.30
N VAL A 190 -28.30 -14.25 14.24
CA VAL A 190 -26.88 -14.30 13.88
C VAL A 190 -26.80 -14.18 12.35
N VAL A 191 -25.77 -13.54 11.80
CA VAL A 191 -25.60 -13.29 10.36
C VAL A 191 -24.14 -13.52 9.97
N GLY A 192 -23.90 -13.98 8.74
CA GLY A 192 -22.57 -14.23 8.15
C GLY A 192 -22.66 -15.00 6.84
N ASP A 193 -21.63 -14.93 5.99
CA ASP A 193 -21.49 -15.71 4.76
C ASP A 193 -21.03 -17.16 5.08
N TRP A 194 -21.97 -18.05 5.42
CA TRP A 194 -21.66 -19.41 5.87
C TRP A 194 -21.19 -20.37 4.76
N ASP A 195 -21.36 -20.03 3.48
CA ASP A 195 -21.01 -20.90 2.35
C ASP A 195 -19.86 -20.36 1.47
N GLY A 196 -19.58 -19.06 1.54
CA GLY A 196 -18.49 -18.37 0.87
C GLY A 196 -18.88 -17.81 -0.50
N ASN A 197 -20.12 -17.32 -0.65
CA ASN A 197 -20.65 -16.81 -1.92
C ASN A 197 -20.50 -15.28 -2.09
N GLY A 198 -20.18 -14.55 -1.02
CA GLY A 198 -20.05 -13.09 -0.95
C GLY A 198 -21.21 -12.38 -0.24
N THR A 199 -22.38 -13.01 -0.11
CA THR A 199 -23.59 -12.45 0.53
C THR A 199 -23.84 -13.01 1.92
N ASP A 200 -24.40 -12.18 2.80
CA ASP A 200 -24.66 -12.50 4.20
C ASP A 200 -25.93 -13.33 4.38
N ASP A 201 -25.80 -14.48 5.03
CA ASP A 201 -26.85 -15.47 5.14
C ASP A 201 -27.40 -15.59 6.58
N LEU A 202 -28.64 -16.05 6.72
CA LEU A 202 -29.41 -15.87 7.95
C LEU A 202 -29.21 -17.03 8.94
N GLY A 203 -28.89 -16.70 10.20
CA GLY A 203 -28.75 -17.63 11.31
C GLY A 203 -29.62 -17.26 12.52
N VAL A 204 -29.97 -18.26 13.34
CA VAL A 204 -30.55 -18.03 14.67
C VAL A 204 -29.96 -18.98 15.70
N ARG A 205 -29.82 -18.51 16.94
CA ARG A 205 -29.37 -19.30 18.07
C ARG A 205 -30.48 -19.47 19.11
N ARG A 206 -30.75 -20.73 19.47
CA ARG A 206 -31.74 -21.17 20.47
C ARG A 206 -30.98 -21.88 21.60
N GLY A 207 -30.69 -21.17 22.69
CA GLY A 207 -29.89 -21.69 23.81
C GLY A 207 -28.44 -21.98 23.41
N THR A 208 -28.06 -23.25 23.39
CA THR A 208 -26.73 -23.73 22.95
C THR A 208 -26.66 -24.14 21.49
N THR A 209 -27.73 -23.96 20.70
CA THR A 209 -27.77 -24.48 19.32
C THR A 209 -27.99 -23.36 18.31
N PHE A 210 -27.04 -23.23 17.39
CA PHE A 210 -27.14 -22.40 16.19
C PHE A 210 -27.87 -23.18 15.09
N TYR A 211 -28.67 -22.48 14.31
CA TYR A 211 -29.33 -22.95 13.09
C TYR A 211 -28.99 -21.97 11.98
N LEU A 212 -28.31 -22.44 10.94
CA LEU A 212 -27.77 -21.60 9.86
C LEU A 212 -28.44 -21.96 8.54
N ARG A 213 -28.80 -20.95 7.76
CA ARG A 213 -29.28 -21.06 6.37
C ARG A 213 -28.07 -21.16 5.44
N GLY A 214 -28.25 -21.70 4.22
CA GLY A 214 -27.22 -21.92 3.18
C GLY A 214 -26.10 -22.90 3.55
N ALA A 215 -25.36 -22.57 4.60
CA ALA A 215 -24.32 -23.33 5.31
C ALA A 215 -24.19 -24.81 4.91
N PRO A 216 -23.14 -25.20 4.17
CA PRO A 216 -23.01 -26.55 3.61
C PRO A 216 -22.86 -27.60 4.71
N SER A 217 -23.70 -28.64 4.64
CA SER A 217 -23.78 -29.71 5.65
C SER A 217 -22.56 -30.65 5.74
N ARG A 218 -21.43 -30.30 5.11
CA ARG A 218 -20.12 -30.94 5.26
C ARG A 218 -19.02 -30.09 4.57
N LEU A 219 -18.10 -29.52 5.36
CA LEU A 219 -16.84 -28.94 4.87
C LEU A 219 -15.69 -29.89 5.24
N GLN A 220 -14.90 -30.37 4.28
CA GLN A 220 -13.82 -31.32 4.60
C GLN A 220 -12.63 -30.55 5.19
N PRO A 221 -12.08 -30.93 6.37
CA PRO A 221 -10.98 -30.18 6.98
C PRO A 221 -9.73 -30.21 6.07
N PRO A 222 -8.95 -29.13 6.01
CA PRO A 222 -7.78 -29.05 5.14
C PRO A 222 -6.79 -30.17 5.46
N ARG A 223 -6.37 -30.90 4.43
CA ARG A 223 -5.45 -32.03 4.57
C ARG A 223 -4.07 -31.52 4.96
N ALA A 224 -3.69 -31.70 6.22
CA ALA A 224 -2.39 -31.29 6.75
C ALA A 224 -1.24 -31.78 5.85
N THR A 225 -0.54 -30.82 5.25
CA THR A 225 0.70 -31.04 4.49
C THR A 225 1.83 -31.31 5.48
N PRO A 226 2.53 -32.46 5.41
CA PRO A 226 3.66 -32.72 6.30
C PRO A 226 4.82 -31.77 5.98
N SER A 227 5.34 -31.09 7.01
CA SER A 227 6.45 -30.14 6.87
C SER A 227 7.74 -30.82 6.38
N PRO A 228 8.56 -30.16 5.56
CA PRO A 228 9.83 -30.70 5.07
C PRO A 228 10.91 -30.66 6.17
N SER A 229 11.06 -31.75 6.93
CA SER A 229 12.20 -31.93 7.85
C SER A 229 13.48 -32.27 7.07
N SER A 230 14.55 -31.54 7.32
CA SER A 230 15.84 -31.64 6.62
C SER A 230 16.62 -32.92 6.92
N THR A 231 17.33 -33.45 5.90
CA THR A 231 18.80 -33.70 5.87
C THR A 231 19.16 -34.51 4.59
N PRO A 232 20.19 -34.14 3.80
CA PRO A 232 20.53 -34.82 2.54
C PRO A 232 21.65 -35.88 2.66
N THR A 233 21.63 -36.91 1.82
CA THR A 233 22.79 -37.82 1.63
C THR A 233 22.93 -38.38 0.19
N SER A 234 24.09 -38.10 -0.41
CA SER A 234 24.82 -38.93 -1.40
C SER A 234 24.06 -39.61 -2.55
N SER A 235 23.93 -38.89 -3.67
CA SER A 235 24.44 -39.26 -5.01
C SER A 235 24.67 -40.75 -5.38
N SER A 236 24.00 -41.22 -6.44
CA SER A 236 24.69 -41.80 -7.61
C SER A 236 23.81 -41.83 -8.87
N THR A 237 24.44 -41.55 -10.01
CA THR A 237 23.89 -41.55 -11.39
C THR A 237 24.98 -42.08 -12.33
N PRO A 238 24.70 -42.37 -13.61
CA PRO A 238 23.48 -42.94 -14.20
C PRO A 238 23.79 -44.16 -15.10
N THR A 239 22.79 -44.91 -15.57
CA THR A 239 22.82 -45.39 -16.97
C THR A 239 21.43 -45.69 -17.54
N SER A 240 21.29 -45.42 -18.83
CA SER A 240 20.07 -45.58 -19.63
C SER A 240 19.92 -46.98 -20.25
N SER A 241 18.70 -47.47 -20.45
CA SER A 241 18.30 -47.97 -21.79
C SER A 241 16.78 -48.17 -21.98
N ARG A 242 16.31 -47.64 -23.12
CA ARG A 242 15.19 -48.06 -23.98
C ARG A 242 14.10 -49.04 -23.49
N THR A 243 12.87 -48.52 -23.56
CA THR A 243 11.59 -49.10 -24.03
C THR A 243 11.65 -50.00 -25.30
N PRO A 244 10.56 -50.69 -25.74
CA PRO A 244 9.22 -50.92 -25.14
C PRO A 244 8.72 -52.41 -25.22
N SER A 245 7.40 -52.62 -24.93
CA SER A 245 6.52 -53.73 -25.40
C SER A 245 6.70 -55.14 -24.77
N SER A 246 5.66 -55.98 -24.60
CA SER A 246 4.19 -55.77 -24.59
C SER A 246 3.42 -57.00 -24.03
N SER A 247 2.13 -56.80 -23.70
CA SER A 247 0.99 -57.77 -23.78
C SER A 247 0.90 -59.04 -22.90
N ALA A 248 -0.33 -59.30 -22.44
CA ALA A 248 -0.97 -60.57 -22.01
C ALA A 248 -0.40 -61.30 -20.75
N SER A 249 -1.11 -61.47 -19.62
CA SER A 249 -2.43 -62.09 -19.37
C SER A 249 -2.55 -63.57 -19.79
N PRO A 250 -3.34 -64.43 -19.08
CA PRO A 250 -3.72 -64.39 -17.66
C PRO A 250 -3.80 -65.80 -16.96
N SER A 251 -4.26 -65.82 -15.69
CA SER A 251 -4.97 -66.95 -15.04
C SER A 251 -4.12 -68.18 -14.61
N SER A 252 -4.58 -69.15 -13.80
CA SER A 252 -5.92 -69.38 -13.21
C SER A 252 -5.87 -70.20 -11.89
N SER A 253 -6.88 -70.00 -11.02
CA SER A 253 -7.55 -71.02 -10.16
C SER A 253 -6.76 -71.80 -9.05
N ALA A 254 -7.40 -72.53 -8.11
CA ALA A 254 -8.60 -72.29 -7.28
C ALA A 254 -8.79 -73.43 -6.22
N ARG A 255 -9.33 -73.12 -5.01
CA ARG A 255 -9.83 -74.08 -3.97
C ARG A 255 -8.70 -74.96 -3.34
N GLY A 256 -8.81 -75.68 -2.21
CA GLY A 256 -9.83 -75.87 -1.14
C GLY A 256 -9.59 -77.24 -0.44
N SER A 257 -9.95 -77.56 0.82
CA SER A 257 -10.57 -76.80 1.93
C SER A 257 -10.49 -77.61 3.27
N ALA A 258 -10.94 -77.02 4.40
CA ALA A 258 -11.37 -77.63 5.68
C ALA A 258 -10.42 -78.55 6.54
N ALA A 259 -9.95 -78.02 7.69
CA ALA A 259 -10.29 -78.38 9.11
C ALA A 259 -10.48 -79.87 9.58
N PRO A 260 -10.50 -80.20 10.92
CA PRO A 260 -9.95 -79.57 12.15
C PRO A 260 -9.34 -80.55 13.22
N ARG A 261 -8.63 -80.06 14.27
CA ARG A 261 -8.88 -80.30 15.75
C ARG A 261 -7.70 -80.06 16.74
N ALA A 262 -8.07 -79.56 17.94
CA ALA A 262 -7.60 -79.89 19.31
C ALA A 262 -6.19 -79.54 19.89
N ALA A 263 -6.16 -78.47 20.72
CA ALA A 263 -5.91 -78.47 22.19
C ALA A 263 -4.50 -78.49 22.87
N LEU A 264 -4.28 -77.43 23.69
CA LEU A 264 -3.77 -77.37 25.10
C LEU A 264 -2.28 -77.15 25.49
N VAL A 265 -2.10 -76.39 26.60
CA VAL A 265 -0.92 -76.12 27.49
C VAL A 265 0.14 -75.09 27.01
N GLY A 266 0.67 -74.19 27.90
CA GLY A 266 2.02 -73.62 27.63
C GLY A 266 2.62 -72.33 28.26
N ARG A 267 1.94 -71.46 29.04
CA ARG A 267 2.50 -70.35 29.90
C ARG A 267 3.86 -69.64 29.56
N ALA A 268 3.84 -68.34 29.18
CA ALA A 268 4.73 -67.22 29.65
C ALA A 268 5.02 -66.05 28.63
N THR A 269 4.73 -64.81 29.09
CA THR A 269 5.30 -63.45 28.83
C THR A 269 6.49 -63.18 27.86
N PRO A 270 6.67 -61.94 27.33
CA PRO A 270 5.67 -60.92 26.91
C PRO A 270 6.03 -60.03 25.66
N ALA A 271 5.13 -59.92 24.67
CA ALA A 271 5.04 -58.83 23.65
C ALA A 271 6.25 -58.58 22.69
N PRO A 272 6.12 -57.75 21.62
CA PRO A 272 4.91 -57.20 20.96
C PRO A 272 4.76 -57.57 19.46
N SER A 273 3.54 -57.50 18.90
CA SER A 273 3.22 -56.89 17.58
C SER A 273 1.84 -57.28 17.02
N SER A 274 1.23 -56.35 16.26
CA SER A 274 0.16 -56.53 15.25
C SER A 274 -0.89 -57.64 15.44
N SER A 275 -2.01 -57.30 16.09
CA SER A 275 -3.31 -57.90 15.78
C SER A 275 -4.02 -57.10 14.68
N ALA A 276 -4.76 -57.79 13.80
CA ALA A 276 -5.58 -57.14 12.78
C ALA A 276 -6.99 -56.81 13.30
N SER A 277 -7.60 -55.80 12.68
CA SER A 277 -9.04 -55.47 12.71
C SER A 277 -9.93 -56.66 12.23
N PRO A 278 -11.27 -56.70 12.47
CA PRO A 278 -12.14 -55.53 12.29
C PRO A 278 -13.45 -55.40 13.11
N SER A 279 -14.16 -54.31 12.79
CA SER A 279 -15.61 -54.09 12.86
C SER A 279 -16.22 -53.72 14.22
N GLY A 280 -16.97 -52.61 14.23
CA GLY A 280 -17.58 -52.03 15.43
C GLY A 280 -17.63 -50.50 15.46
N SER A 281 -17.63 -49.81 14.31
CA SER A 281 -17.81 -48.34 14.28
C SER A 281 -19.16 -47.97 14.89
N PRO A 282 -19.23 -47.14 15.94
CA PRO A 282 -20.49 -46.65 16.46
C PRO A 282 -21.17 -45.80 15.39
N SER A 283 -22.43 -46.11 15.06
CA SER A 283 -23.26 -45.16 14.30
C SER A 283 -23.39 -43.88 15.13
N ALA A 284 -23.12 -42.73 14.52
CA ALA A 284 -23.33 -41.44 15.16
C ALA A 284 -24.79 -41.32 15.66
N PRO A 285 -25.04 -40.71 16.83
CA PRO A 285 -26.40 -40.52 17.32
C PRO A 285 -27.22 -39.71 16.30
N PRO A 286 -28.51 -40.02 16.11
CA PRO A 286 -29.34 -39.30 15.16
C PRO A 286 -29.41 -37.82 15.53
N VAL A 287 -29.12 -36.96 14.55
CA VAL A 287 -29.26 -35.49 14.70
C VAL A 287 -30.70 -35.17 15.12
N PRO A 288 -30.92 -34.32 16.14
CA PRO A 288 -32.27 -33.95 16.57
C PRO A 288 -33.12 -33.41 15.40
N PRO A 289 -34.43 -33.68 15.36
CA PRO A 289 -35.29 -33.10 14.33
C PRO A 289 -35.25 -31.57 14.44
N LEU A 290 -35.08 -30.88 13.30
CA LEU A 290 -35.09 -29.42 13.24
C LEU A 290 -36.42 -28.90 13.83
N PRO A 291 -36.36 -27.93 14.77
CA PRO A 291 -37.54 -27.49 15.49
C PRO A 291 -38.39 -26.53 14.66
N THR A 292 -39.64 -26.34 15.07
CA THR A 292 -40.56 -25.36 14.48
C THR A 292 -39.89 -23.98 14.35
N GLY A 293 -40.05 -23.38 13.18
CA GLY A 293 -39.39 -22.13 12.77
C GLY A 293 -38.17 -22.33 11.85
N ILE A 294 -37.56 -23.53 11.83
CA ILE A 294 -36.34 -23.80 11.05
C ILE A 294 -36.66 -24.64 9.80
N PRO A 295 -36.36 -24.16 8.57
CA PRO A 295 -36.54 -24.92 7.34
C PRO A 295 -35.66 -26.18 7.26
N LYS A 296 -36.14 -27.20 6.51
CA LYS A 296 -35.30 -28.35 6.15
C LYS A 296 -34.12 -27.89 5.29
N GLY A 297 -32.93 -28.42 5.59
CA GLY A 297 -31.68 -28.05 4.91
C GLY A 297 -30.81 -27.08 5.71
N SER A 298 -31.33 -26.45 6.77
CA SER A 298 -30.53 -25.65 7.70
C SER A 298 -29.51 -26.50 8.47
N THR A 299 -28.28 -26.02 8.59
CA THR A 299 -27.23 -26.64 9.39
C THR A 299 -27.49 -26.39 10.88
N GLN A 300 -27.37 -27.44 11.71
CA GLN A 300 -27.60 -27.38 13.16
C GLN A 300 -26.28 -27.64 13.91
N LEU A 301 -25.85 -26.66 14.70
CA LEU A 301 -24.56 -26.71 15.41
C LEU A 301 -24.77 -26.39 16.90
N GLN A 302 -24.53 -27.39 17.76
CA GLN A 302 -24.53 -27.19 19.21
C GLN A 302 -23.16 -26.70 19.67
N TYR A 303 -23.10 -25.48 20.20
CA TYR A 303 -21.87 -24.81 20.62
C TYR A 303 -22.11 -23.79 21.75
N GLY A 304 -21.13 -23.65 22.65
CA GLY A 304 -21.19 -22.74 23.80
C GLY A 304 -22.13 -23.18 24.94
N SER A 305 -22.36 -22.25 25.87
CA SER A 305 -23.30 -22.35 27.00
C SER A 305 -24.48 -21.40 26.80
N ALA A 306 -25.65 -21.70 27.37
CA ALA A 306 -26.84 -20.87 27.23
C ALA A 306 -26.72 -19.45 27.84
N ALA A 307 -25.65 -19.17 28.59
CA ALA A 307 -25.34 -17.85 29.14
C ALA A 307 -24.21 -17.11 28.38
N ASP A 308 -23.61 -17.73 27.36
CA ASP A 308 -22.60 -17.08 26.52
C ASP A 308 -23.29 -16.20 25.45
N GLU A 309 -22.72 -15.05 25.14
CA GLU A 309 -23.19 -14.17 24.05
C GLU A 309 -22.82 -14.79 22.68
N ALA A 310 -23.63 -14.58 21.63
CA ALA A 310 -23.42 -15.17 20.30
C ALA A 310 -22.68 -14.21 19.37
N VAL A 311 -21.74 -14.73 18.57
CA VAL A 311 -20.98 -13.96 17.58
C VAL A 311 -20.71 -14.80 16.33
N ALA A 312 -20.32 -14.13 15.25
CA ALA A 312 -19.92 -14.74 13.98
C ALA A 312 -18.82 -13.90 13.32
N GLY A 313 -18.11 -14.51 12.36
CA GLY A 313 -17.06 -13.88 11.56
C GLY A 313 -16.09 -14.88 10.91
N ASP A 314 -15.39 -14.44 9.86
CA ASP A 314 -14.20 -15.09 9.29
C ASP A 314 -12.94 -14.68 10.09
N TRP A 315 -12.46 -15.55 11.00
CA TRP A 315 -11.30 -15.28 11.87
C TRP A 315 -10.00 -16.00 11.47
N ASP A 316 -10.06 -16.86 10.45
CA ASP A 316 -8.91 -17.55 9.87
C ASP A 316 -8.58 -17.12 8.42
N GLY A 317 -9.47 -16.37 7.76
CA GLY A 317 -9.26 -15.76 6.44
C GLY A 317 -9.56 -16.71 5.27
N ASP A 318 -10.50 -17.65 5.46
CA ASP A 318 -10.88 -18.66 4.46
C ASP A 318 -11.90 -18.14 3.43
N GLY A 319 -12.60 -17.05 3.75
CA GLY A 319 -13.68 -16.49 2.93
C GLY A 319 -15.08 -16.92 3.37
N ARG A 320 -15.24 -17.57 4.54
CA ARG A 320 -16.53 -17.87 5.18
C ARG A 320 -16.61 -17.35 6.59
N ASP A 321 -17.76 -16.82 6.94
CA ASP A 321 -18.07 -16.59 8.36
C ASP A 321 -18.40 -17.91 9.06
N THR A 322 -17.97 -18.02 10.31
CA THR A 322 -18.21 -19.18 11.18
C THR A 322 -18.78 -18.71 12.53
N VAL A 323 -19.08 -19.63 13.47
CA VAL A 323 -19.79 -19.26 14.72
C VAL A 323 -18.90 -19.30 15.96
N GLY A 324 -19.08 -18.29 16.81
CA GLY A 324 -18.35 -18.12 18.05
C GLY A 324 -19.28 -17.81 19.23
N VAL A 325 -18.73 -17.89 20.44
CA VAL A 325 -19.42 -17.42 21.65
C VAL A 325 -18.49 -16.64 22.56
N VAL A 326 -19.01 -15.63 23.25
CA VAL A 326 -18.26 -14.83 24.24
C VAL A 326 -18.72 -15.20 25.64
N ARG A 327 -17.79 -15.70 26.45
CA ARG A 327 -18.00 -16.07 27.85
C ARG A 327 -17.21 -15.13 28.76
N GLY A 328 -17.85 -14.04 29.18
CA GLY A 328 -17.19 -13.00 29.97
C GLY A 328 -16.08 -12.32 29.16
N ARG A 329 -14.82 -12.53 29.56
CA ARG A 329 -13.64 -11.96 28.88
C ARG A 329 -12.94 -12.93 27.91
N THR A 330 -13.58 -14.04 27.53
CA THR A 330 -13.00 -15.03 26.62
C THR A 330 -13.92 -15.23 25.41
N TRP A 331 -13.37 -15.02 24.22
CA TRP A 331 -13.97 -15.44 22.95
C TRP A 331 -13.60 -16.91 22.71
N LEU A 332 -14.58 -17.70 22.31
CA LEU A 332 -14.44 -19.11 21.97
C LEU A 332 -14.95 -19.27 20.53
N LEU A 333 -14.02 -19.43 19.58
CA LEU A 333 -14.27 -19.39 18.14
C LEU A 333 -14.22 -20.81 17.53
N ARG A 334 -14.78 -20.99 16.34
CA ARG A 334 -14.71 -22.23 15.56
C ARG A 334 -14.28 -21.90 14.14
N ASP A 335 -13.14 -22.39 13.70
CA ASP A 335 -12.61 -22.22 12.32
C ASP A 335 -13.34 -23.22 11.35
N ASP A 336 -14.56 -23.63 11.70
CA ASP A 336 -15.41 -24.60 11.00
C ASP A 336 -16.87 -24.59 11.55
N LEU A 337 -17.80 -25.32 10.91
CA LEU A 337 -19.20 -25.46 11.35
C LEU A 337 -19.55 -26.86 11.94
N TYR A 338 -18.60 -27.52 12.58
CA TYR A 338 -18.78 -28.81 13.27
C TYR A 338 -18.95 -28.69 14.80
N PRO A 339 -19.70 -29.62 15.43
CA PRO A 339 -19.76 -29.76 16.88
C PRO A 339 -18.38 -30.12 17.46
N GLY A 340 -17.86 -29.28 18.35
CA GLY A 340 -16.54 -29.46 18.95
C GLY A 340 -16.21 -28.42 20.03
N PRO A 341 -15.03 -28.50 20.66
CA PRO A 341 -14.46 -27.40 21.45
C PRO A 341 -14.11 -26.21 20.56
N ALA A 342 -13.74 -25.07 21.14
CA ALA A 342 -13.19 -23.96 20.36
C ALA A 342 -11.94 -24.41 19.58
N THR A 343 -11.77 -23.94 18.35
CA THR A 343 -10.50 -24.01 17.60
C THR A 343 -9.52 -22.96 18.13
N THR A 344 -10.01 -21.73 18.21
CA THR A 344 -9.29 -20.53 18.64
C THR A 344 -9.97 -19.96 19.88
N ALA A 345 -9.20 -19.65 20.92
CA ALA A 345 -9.71 -19.05 22.16
C ALA A 345 -8.88 -17.81 22.53
N VAL A 346 -9.55 -16.65 22.65
CA VAL A 346 -8.89 -15.34 22.82
C VAL A 346 -9.38 -14.66 24.09
N ALA A 347 -8.47 -14.20 24.95
CA ALA A 347 -8.80 -13.40 26.12
C ALA A 347 -8.79 -11.91 25.76
N VAL A 348 -9.91 -11.20 25.94
CA VAL A 348 -10.07 -9.79 25.54
C VAL A 348 -10.64 -8.99 26.71
N THR A 349 -10.00 -7.87 27.04
CA THR A 349 -10.39 -7.01 28.17
C THR A 349 -11.66 -6.22 27.85
N ARG A 350 -12.80 -6.64 28.40
CA ARG A 350 -14.09 -5.92 28.27
C ARG A 350 -14.49 -5.18 29.54
N ALA A 351 -15.19 -4.06 29.38
CA ALA A 351 -15.90 -3.40 30.47
C ALA A 351 -17.13 -4.21 30.90
N ALA A 352 -17.56 -4.05 32.16
CA ALA A 352 -18.82 -4.66 32.63
C ALA A 352 -20.01 -4.07 31.84
N GLY A 353 -20.86 -4.95 31.30
CA GLY A 353 -22.00 -4.55 30.46
C GLY A 353 -21.67 -4.22 29.00
N ALA A 354 -20.42 -4.40 28.55
CA ALA A 354 -20.07 -4.26 27.14
C ALA A 354 -20.67 -5.40 26.30
N VAL A 355 -21.25 -5.08 25.14
CA VAL A 355 -21.90 -6.03 24.23
C VAL A 355 -20.99 -6.25 23.00
N PRO A 356 -20.65 -7.50 22.63
CA PRO A 356 -19.87 -7.78 21.43
C PRO A 356 -20.71 -7.49 20.18
N LEU A 357 -20.06 -6.98 19.13
CA LEU A 357 -20.70 -6.70 17.84
C LEU A 357 -20.49 -7.88 16.88
N PRO A 358 -21.43 -8.16 15.94
CA PRO A 358 -21.14 -9.03 14.81
C PRO A 358 -19.97 -8.42 14.02
N TRP A 359 -19.08 -9.27 13.51
CA TRP A 359 -17.79 -8.84 13.00
C TRP A 359 -17.41 -9.64 11.75
N ARG A 360 -17.01 -8.94 10.69
CA ARG A 360 -16.45 -9.52 9.46
C ARG A 360 -14.99 -9.13 9.37
N ALA A 361 -14.13 -10.04 8.92
CA ALA A 361 -12.82 -9.64 8.40
C ALA A 361 -13.01 -8.90 7.05
N PRO A 362 -12.07 -8.01 6.66
CA PRO A 362 -11.89 -7.72 5.25
C PRO A 362 -11.51 -9.03 4.54
N VAL A 363 -12.37 -9.49 3.63
CA VAL A 363 -12.33 -10.88 3.14
C VAL A 363 -11.11 -11.12 2.25
N GLY A 364 -10.07 -11.72 2.84
CA GLY A 364 -8.79 -12.00 2.20
C GLY A 364 -7.72 -12.46 3.20
N ARG A 365 -6.54 -12.81 2.68
CA ARG A 365 -5.35 -13.08 3.51
C ARG A 365 -4.90 -11.79 4.19
N ALA A 366 -4.08 -11.93 5.23
CA ALA A 366 -3.38 -10.80 5.87
C ALA A 366 -2.42 -10.02 4.92
N SER A 367 -2.27 -10.46 3.67
CA SER A 367 -1.46 -9.91 2.59
C SER A 367 -2.27 -9.45 1.35
N SER A 368 -3.61 -9.40 1.38
CA SER A 368 -4.42 -8.99 0.21
C SER A 368 -5.26 -7.73 0.46
N CYS A 369 -5.51 -6.93 -0.59
CA CYS A 369 -6.37 -5.76 -0.48
C CYS A 369 -7.81 -6.13 -0.05
N PRO A 370 -8.50 -5.29 0.74
CA PRO A 370 -9.83 -5.62 1.29
C PRO A 370 -10.98 -5.54 0.26
N TYR A 371 -10.77 -4.85 -0.86
CA TYR A 371 -11.83 -4.38 -1.76
C TYR A 371 -12.36 -5.43 -2.75
N LEU A 372 -13.66 -5.34 -3.08
CA LEU A 372 -14.32 -6.25 -4.03
C LEU A 372 -13.73 -6.21 -5.45
N ALA A 373 -13.31 -5.05 -5.94
CA ALA A 373 -12.64 -4.98 -7.24
C ALA A 373 -11.21 -5.57 -7.20
N ALA A 374 -10.53 -5.54 -6.05
CA ALA A 374 -9.30 -6.31 -5.86
C ALA A 374 -9.53 -7.83 -5.95
N ARG A 375 -10.70 -8.35 -5.55
CA ARG A 375 -11.08 -9.77 -5.81
C ARG A 375 -11.22 -10.07 -7.29
N THR A 376 -11.64 -9.10 -8.11
CA THR A 376 -11.67 -9.21 -9.58
C THR A 376 -10.27 -9.17 -10.21
N VAL A 377 -9.27 -8.62 -9.51
CA VAL A 377 -7.85 -8.67 -9.91
C VAL A 377 -7.17 -9.95 -9.41
N ALA A 378 -7.45 -10.41 -8.18
CA ALA A 378 -6.99 -11.70 -7.68
C ALA A 378 -7.43 -12.86 -8.59
N ALA A 379 -8.66 -12.81 -9.11
CA ALA A 379 -9.19 -13.75 -10.10
C ALA A 379 -8.48 -13.72 -11.48
N ARG A 380 -7.59 -12.76 -11.74
CA ARG A 380 -6.79 -12.70 -12.98
C ARG A 380 -5.48 -13.48 -12.91
N HIS A 381 -4.97 -13.74 -11.71
CA HIS A 381 -3.69 -14.43 -11.42
C HIS A 381 -2.54 -14.05 -12.38
N ASP A 382 -1.77 -13.04 -11.96
CA ASP A 382 -0.57 -12.54 -12.63
C ASP A 382 -0.79 -11.97 -14.05
N ALA A 383 -1.98 -11.48 -14.39
CA ALA A 383 -2.27 -11.00 -15.75
C ALA A 383 -1.44 -9.78 -16.17
N ASN A 384 -1.13 -8.87 -15.25
CA ASN A 384 -0.17 -7.79 -15.47
C ASN A 384 1.22 -8.15 -14.92
N ALA A 385 1.30 -8.85 -13.78
CA ALA A 385 2.58 -9.22 -13.16
C ALA A 385 3.43 -10.21 -14.00
N SER A 386 2.81 -11.08 -14.82
CA SER A 386 3.53 -11.97 -15.74
C SER A 386 4.13 -11.27 -16.96
N LEU A 387 3.74 -10.01 -17.23
CA LEU A 387 4.31 -9.16 -18.26
C LEU A 387 5.50 -8.33 -17.74
N VAL A 388 5.78 -8.37 -16.43
CA VAL A 388 6.89 -7.62 -15.83
C VAL A 388 8.21 -8.37 -16.00
N VAL A 389 9.16 -7.76 -16.70
CA VAL A 389 10.52 -8.29 -16.85
C VAL A 389 11.37 -7.95 -15.61
N PRO A 390 12.30 -8.82 -15.17
CA PRO A 390 13.12 -8.55 -14.00
C PRO A 390 14.18 -7.47 -14.29
N PRO A 391 14.45 -6.54 -13.36
CA PRO A 391 15.51 -5.56 -13.51
C PRO A 391 16.90 -6.20 -13.43
N GLN A 392 17.81 -5.71 -14.27
CA GLN A 392 19.18 -6.17 -14.41
C GLN A 392 20.14 -5.36 -13.52
N GLY A 393 21.37 -5.85 -13.37
CA GLY A 393 22.45 -5.12 -12.70
C GLY A 393 22.26 -4.84 -11.20
N LEU A 394 21.24 -5.40 -10.54
CA LEU A 394 21.06 -5.25 -9.08
C LEU A 394 22.10 -6.03 -8.27
N ARG A 395 22.26 -5.68 -6.99
CA ARG A 395 23.07 -6.40 -5.99
C ARG A 395 24.55 -6.63 -6.37
N GLN A 396 25.13 -5.75 -7.18
CA GLN A 396 26.57 -5.71 -7.44
C GLN A 396 27.30 -5.14 -6.22
N PRO A 397 28.59 -5.48 -6.00
CA PRO A 397 29.42 -4.77 -5.02
C PRO A 397 29.53 -3.28 -5.37
N THR A 398 29.95 -2.44 -4.43
CA THR A 398 30.24 -1.02 -4.70
C THR A 398 31.60 -0.65 -4.11
N SER A 399 32.21 0.41 -4.61
CA SER A 399 33.54 0.85 -4.21
C SER A 399 33.52 1.63 -2.89
N MET A 400 34.62 2.33 -2.62
CA MET A 400 34.75 3.37 -1.61
C MET A 400 35.20 4.70 -2.23
N GLU A 401 35.07 4.85 -3.55
CA GLU A 401 35.41 6.10 -4.26
C GLU A 401 34.46 7.22 -3.87
N ASP A 402 34.91 8.48 -3.93
CA ASP A 402 34.35 9.55 -3.11
C ASP A 402 32.85 9.76 -3.30
N VAL A 403 32.35 9.90 -4.54
CA VAL A 403 30.92 10.10 -4.80
C VAL A 403 30.06 8.84 -4.59
N GLU A 404 30.60 7.64 -4.80
CA GLU A 404 29.91 6.38 -4.46
C GLU A 404 29.75 6.26 -2.94
N GLY A 405 30.86 6.42 -2.20
CA GLY A 405 30.89 6.33 -0.74
C GLY A 405 30.02 7.40 -0.08
N GLN A 406 30.04 8.63 -0.58
CA GLN A 406 29.18 9.71 -0.12
C GLN A 406 27.70 9.43 -0.39
N SER A 407 27.33 9.06 -1.62
CA SER A 407 25.93 8.76 -2.00
C SER A 407 25.35 7.63 -1.16
N ARG A 408 26.10 6.52 -1.04
CA ARG A 408 25.71 5.35 -0.23
C ARG A 408 25.56 5.71 1.26
N THR A 409 26.41 6.59 1.77
CA THR A 409 26.33 7.09 3.16
C THR A 409 25.13 8.00 3.37
N ALA A 410 24.82 8.88 2.41
CA ALA A 410 23.68 9.77 2.46
C ALA A 410 22.35 8.99 2.45
N LEU A 411 22.28 7.91 1.65
CA LEU A 411 21.12 7.00 1.65
C LEU A 411 21.02 6.23 2.96
N GLY A 412 22.10 5.60 3.44
CA GLY A 412 22.10 4.86 4.71
C GLY A 412 21.76 5.72 5.95
N ASN A 413 21.99 7.04 5.88
CA ASN A 413 21.48 8.00 6.87
C ASN A 413 19.97 8.21 6.75
N ALA A 414 19.45 8.39 5.54
CA ALA A 414 18.01 8.52 5.29
C ALA A 414 17.25 7.24 5.68
N GLU A 415 17.76 6.05 5.34
CA GLU A 415 17.23 4.76 5.79
C GLU A 415 17.13 4.67 7.32
N ARG A 416 18.12 5.21 8.05
CA ARG A 416 18.13 5.27 9.53
C ARG A 416 17.02 6.14 10.09
N TYR A 417 16.66 7.23 9.40
CA TYR A 417 15.52 8.05 9.79
C TYR A 417 14.19 7.31 9.52
N LEU A 418 14.05 6.72 8.33
CA LEU A 418 12.82 6.02 7.91
C LEU A 418 12.52 4.78 8.77
N MET A 419 13.55 4.06 9.22
CA MET A 419 13.44 2.82 10.01
C MET A 419 13.66 3.03 11.53
N GLY A 420 14.03 4.23 11.97
CA GLY A 420 14.40 4.55 13.35
C GLY A 420 13.23 4.68 14.32
N ALA A 421 13.39 5.42 15.41
CA ALA A 421 12.38 5.50 16.49
C ALA A 421 11.01 6.12 16.09
N GLY A 422 10.88 6.67 14.88
CA GLY A 422 9.57 7.02 14.27
C GLY A 422 8.75 5.79 13.85
N TYR A 423 9.42 4.68 13.51
CA TYR A 423 8.83 3.45 12.97
C TYR A 423 7.78 2.78 13.89
N PRO A 424 7.98 2.67 15.23
CA PRO A 424 6.97 2.08 16.13
C PRO A 424 5.95 3.10 16.65
N SER A 425 6.16 4.40 16.41
CA SER A 425 5.38 5.50 17.00
C SER A 425 4.44 6.19 16.02
N GLN A 426 4.65 6.07 14.71
CA GLN A 426 3.64 6.41 13.70
C GLN A 426 2.64 5.23 13.54
N THR A 427 1.34 5.53 13.67
CA THR A 427 0.23 4.58 13.88
C THR A 427 -0.14 3.68 12.69
N MET A 428 0.76 3.51 11.71
CA MET A 428 0.49 2.78 10.47
C MET A 428 0.87 1.29 10.55
N VAL A 429 1.97 0.95 11.23
CA VAL A 429 2.62 -0.38 11.19
C VAL A 429 1.92 -1.44 12.10
N ARG A 430 0.59 -1.43 12.17
CA ARG A 430 -0.23 -2.35 13.01
C ARG A 430 -1.54 -2.82 12.35
N ARG A 431 -1.68 -2.64 11.04
CA ARG A 431 -2.78 -3.19 10.23
C ARG A 431 -2.17 -3.98 9.04
N PRO A 432 -2.87 -5.00 8.47
CA PRO A 432 -2.39 -5.71 7.26
C PRO A 432 -2.19 -4.79 6.03
N TYR A 433 -2.92 -3.68 6.00
CA TYR A 433 -2.78 -2.51 5.12
C TYR A 433 -3.03 -1.24 5.95
N ALA A 434 -2.31 -0.14 5.72
CA ALA A 434 -2.73 1.14 6.33
C ALA A 434 -3.84 1.80 5.53
N ASP A 435 -4.85 2.25 6.25
CA ASP A 435 -5.91 3.14 5.79
C ASP A 435 -5.30 4.54 5.59
N LEU A 436 -4.83 4.79 4.37
CA LEU A 436 -4.17 6.04 4.00
C LEU A 436 -5.21 7.16 3.85
N LEU A 437 -6.39 6.86 3.30
CA LEU A 437 -7.39 7.88 2.95
C LEU A 437 -8.33 8.29 4.10
N GLY A 438 -8.45 7.50 5.17
CA GLY A 438 -9.28 7.82 6.34
C GLY A 438 -8.57 8.58 7.47
N TYR A 439 -7.22 8.58 7.51
CA TYR A 439 -6.44 9.39 8.46
C TYR A 439 -6.30 10.86 8.01
N TRP A 440 -6.20 11.09 6.71
CA TRP A 440 -6.00 12.39 6.09
C TRP A 440 -7.31 12.88 5.46
N GLY A 441 -7.64 14.18 5.56
CA GLY A 441 -8.88 14.68 4.94
C GLY A 441 -8.85 14.63 3.41
N PRO A 442 -9.99 14.78 2.70
CA PRO A 442 -10.02 14.80 1.23
C PRO A 442 -9.10 15.84 0.57
N ALA A 443 -8.75 16.91 1.29
CA ALA A 443 -7.78 17.92 0.87
C ALA A 443 -6.30 17.58 1.20
N GLN A 444 -6.00 16.32 1.56
CA GLN A 444 -4.69 15.85 2.03
C GLN A 444 -4.28 14.48 1.46
N VAL A 445 -5.03 13.96 0.48
CA VAL A 445 -4.70 12.71 -0.25
C VAL A 445 -3.28 12.75 -0.83
N GLU A 446 -2.83 13.92 -1.27
CA GLU A 446 -1.44 14.20 -1.66
C GLU A 446 -0.42 13.68 -0.63
N TYR A 447 -0.61 14.01 0.65
CA TYR A 447 0.32 13.61 1.72
C TYR A 447 0.12 12.15 2.14
N ALA A 448 -1.12 11.66 2.08
CA ALA A 448 -1.45 10.27 2.36
C ALA A 448 -0.69 9.30 1.45
N ILE A 449 -0.52 9.65 0.16
CA ILE A 449 0.08 8.77 -0.86
C ILE A 449 1.54 9.11 -1.15
N ARG A 450 1.89 10.40 -1.32
CA ARG A 450 3.27 10.80 -1.69
C ARG A 450 4.29 10.37 -0.64
N ILE A 451 3.96 10.51 0.65
CA ILE A 451 4.87 10.19 1.76
C ILE A 451 5.26 8.70 1.75
N PRO A 452 4.34 7.71 1.79
CA PRO A 452 4.72 6.31 1.69
C PRO A 452 5.32 5.92 0.34
N ALA A 453 4.92 6.53 -0.78
CA ALA A 453 5.53 6.27 -2.10
C ALA A 453 7.03 6.66 -2.13
N MET A 454 7.39 7.85 -1.64
CA MET A 454 8.78 8.29 -1.51
C MET A 454 9.60 7.39 -0.57
N ARG A 455 9.01 6.90 0.53
CA ARG A 455 9.65 5.90 1.42
C ARG A 455 9.88 4.56 0.71
N ALA A 456 8.89 4.06 -0.04
CA ALA A 456 8.99 2.78 -0.74
C ALA A 456 10.14 2.81 -1.76
N ALA A 457 10.24 3.88 -2.57
CA ALA A 457 11.35 4.08 -3.50
C ALA A 457 12.71 4.08 -2.77
N ALA A 458 12.86 4.90 -1.72
CA ALA A 458 14.12 5.02 -0.99
C ALA A 458 14.60 3.69 -0.39
N LEU A 459 13.70 2.97 0.30
CA LEU A 459 14.02 1.69 0.94
C LEU A 459 14.25 0.57 -0.08
N SER A 460 13.52 0.54 -1.20
CA SER A 460 13.74 -0.47 -2.25
C SER A 460 15.05 -0.28 -2.99
N ILE A 461 15.44 0.96 -3.29
CA ILE A 461 16.75 1.28 -3.86
C ILE A 461 17.86 0.80 -2.91
N GLY A 462 17.80 1.12 -1.61
CA GLY A 462 18.81 0.67 -0.65
C GLY A 462 18.90 -0.85 -0.49
N LEU A 463 17.77 -1.54 -0.43
CA LEU A 463 17.68 -3.01 -0.35
C LEU A 463 18.15 -3.72 -1.63
N SER A 464 17.94 -3.12 -2.80
CA SER A 464 18.33 -3.69 -4.10
C SER A 464 19.80 -3.42 -4.48
N THR A 465 20.38 -2.33 -3.98
CA THR A 465 21.78 -1.90 -4.23
C THR A 465 22.74 -2.19 -3.04
N GLN A 466 22.27 -2.89 -2.01
CA GLN A 466 23.03 -3.34 -0.84
C GLN A 466 23.58 -2.22 0.09
N THR A 467 22.83 -1.12 0.28
CA THR A 467 23.20 -0.08 1.27
C THR A 467 22.85 -0.44 2.71
N TRP A 468 21.95 -1.42 2.90
CA TRP A 468 21.29 -1.73 4.17
C TRP A 468 22.23 -2.23 5.29
N ASP A 469 22.78 -1.30 6.07
CA ASP A 469 23.52 -1.63 7.30
C ASP A 469 22.56 -1.96 8.46
N ALA A 470 22.22 -3.23 8.59
CA ALA A 470 21.39 -3.72 9.70
C ALA A 470 21.96 -3.42 11.10
N GLY A 471 23.27 -3.20 11.24
CA GLY A 471 23.91 -2.80 12.50
C GLY A 471 23.70 -1.32 12.84
N ALA A 472 23.72 -0.43 11.85
CA ALA A 472 23.41 0.99 12.01
C ALA A 472 21.91 1.30 12.04
N LEU A 473 21.08 0.45 11.43
CA LEU A 473 19.62 0.59 11.38
C LEU A 473 18.92 -0.07 12.58
N GLY A 474 19.50 -1.13 13.15
CA GLY A 474 18.86 -1.96 14.18
C GLY A 474 17.71 -2.84 13.66
N VAL A 475 17.54 -2.91 12.33
CA VAL A 475 16.48 -3.63 11.62
C VAL A 475 17.13 -4.49 10.53
N THR A 476 16.77 -5.76 10.44
CA THR A 476 17.35 -6.66 9.42
C THR A 476 16.84 -6.31 8.02
N ALA A 477 17.61 -6.63 6.97
CA ALA A 477 17.16 -6.44 5.59
C ALA A 477 15.90 -7.26 5.24
N GLU A 478 15.59 -8.31 6.01
CA GLU A 478 14.37 -9.10 5.90
C GLU A 478 13.16 -8.37 6.51
N GLN A 479 13.33 -7.79 7.71
CA GLN A 479 12.33 -6.90 8.31
C GLN A 479 12.09 -5.65 7.44
N GLY A 480 13.16 -5.10 6.85
CA GLY A 480 13.08 -4.01 5.86
C GLY A 480 12.26 -4.38 4.63
N ARG A 481 12.48 -5.56 4.04
CA ARG A 481 11.66 -6.09 2.93
C ARG A 481 10.21 -6.29 3.33
N GLY A 482 9.92 -6.82 4.51
CA GLY A 482 8.55 -6.97 5.01
C GLY A 482 7.81 -5.64 5.17
N TYR A 483 8.50 -4.57 5.60
CA TYR A 483 7.94 -3.22 5.64
C TYR A 483 7.76 -2.60 4.24
N LEU A 484 8.70 -2.85 3.34
CA LEU A 484 8.63 -2.38 1.95
C LEU A 484 7.44 -3.02 1.21
N ASP A 485 7.31 -4.35 1.27
CA ASP A 485 6.18 -5.12 0.74
C ASP A 485 4.84 -4.57 1.27
N TRP A 486 4.73 -4.43 2.59
CA TRP A 486 3.56 -3.84 3.24
C TRP A 486 3.27 -2.40 2.76
N THR A 487 4.30 -1.59 2.47
CA THR A 487 4.14 -0.21 1.99
C THR A 487 3.69 -0.18 0.53
N ILE A 488 4.27 -1.03 -0.32
CA ILE A 488 3.88 -1.21 -1.73
C ILE A 488 2.42 -1.67 -1.81
N ARG A 489 2.05 -2.73 -1.09
CA ARG A 489 0.68 -3.23 -0.97
C ARG A 489 -0.26 -2.11 -0.56
N THR A 490 0.06 -1.41 0.53
CA THR A 490 -0.77 -0.33 1.07
C THR A 490 -1.03 0.77 0.03
N VAL A 491 0.00 1.29 -0.63
CA VAL A 491 -0.17 2.35 -1.63
C VAL A 491 -0.91 1.85 -2.87
N ALA A 492 -0.58 0.65 -3.37
CA ALA A 492 -1.25 0.08 -4.54
C ALA A 492 -2.73 -0.25 -4.27
N CYS A 493 -3.07 -0.86 -3.11
CA CYS A 493 -4.44 -1.22 -2.76
C CYS A 493 -5.39 -0.02 -2.75
N GLU A 494 -4.97 1.11 -2.17
CA GLU A 494 -5.80 2.32 -2.05
C GLU A 494 -6.02 3.02 -3.42
N HIS A 495 -5.42 2.52 -4.51
CA HIS A 495 -5.56 3.10 -5.85
C HIS A 495 -6.95 2.84 -6.47
N ALA A 496 -7.44 3.80 -7.25
CA ALA A 496 -8.75 3.81 -7.89
C ALA A 496 -8.99 2.66 -8.90
N ALA A 497 -7.94 1.91 -9.30
CA ALA A 497 -8.06 0.68 -10.07
C ALA A 497 -8.62 -0.51 -9.26
N PHE A 498 -8.51 -0.49 -7.93
CA PHE A 498 -8.99 -1.54 -7.01
C PHE A 498 -10.03 -1.03 -6.01
N THR A 499 -10.03 0.27 -5.73
CA THR A 499 -10.76 0.91 -4.64
C THR A 499 -11.74 1.95 -5.19
N PRO A 500 -13.06 1.72 -5.11
CA PRO A 500 -14.06 2.73 -5.50
C PRO A 500 -13.92 4.01 -4.65
N GLY A 501 -13.48 5.11 -5.27
CA GLY A 501 -13.17 6.36 -4.56
C GLY A 501 -11.74 6.45 -4.02
N GLY A 502 -10.87 5.51 -4.37
CA GLY A 502 -9.44 5.53 -4.08
C GLY A 502 -8.67 6.64 -4.82
N TRP A 503 -7.37 6.73 -4.56
CA TRP A 503 -6.51 7.74 -5.20
C TRP A 503 -6.12 7.32 -6.63
N GLY A 504 -5.89 8.28 -7.53
CA GLY A 504 -5.50 8.01 -8.92
C GLY A 504 -6.08 9.02 -9.89
N TYR A 505 -5.70 8.91 -11.16
CA TYR A 505 -6.26 9.65 -12.29
C TYR A 505 -6.27 11.18 -12.09
N GLY A 506 -5.19 11.75 -11.53
CA GLY A 506 -5.10 13.15 -11.13
C GLY A 506 -3.71 13.77 -11.29
N TRP A 507 -3.62 15.07 -11.01
CA TRP A 507 -2.48 15.95 -11.34
C TRP A 507 -1.07 15.42 -11.02
N GLN A 508 -0.87 14.73 -9.89
CA GLN A 508 0.42 14.15 -9.47
C GLN A 508 0.39 12.62 -9.27
N THR A 509 -0.71 11.94 -9.59
CA THR A 509 -0.87 10.52 -9.24
C THR A 509 0.11 9.62 -10.00
N ALA A 510 0.44 9.99 -11.24
CA ALA A 510 1.45 9.32 -12.05
C ALA A 510 2.83 9.29 -11.37
N HIS A 511 3.23 10.37 -10.71
CA HIS A 511 4.51 10.45 -9.99
C HIS A 511 4.56 9.50 -8.78
N TRP A 512 3.48 9.41 -8.00
CA TRP A 512 3.42 8.52 -6.83
C TRP A 512 3.29 7.04 -7.22
N ALA A 513 2.57 6.76 -8.31
CA ALA A 513 2.51 5.44 -8.92
C ALA A 513 3.86 5.00 -9.50
N MET A 514 4.62 5.93 -10.09
CA MET A 514 5.99 5.67 -10.57
C MET A 514 6.92 5.33 -9.40
N LEU A 515 6.94 6.12 -8.33
CA LEU A 515 7.79 5.84 -7.15
C LEU A 515 7.48 4.46 -6.52
N THR A 516 6.19 4.13 -6.34
CA THR A 516 5.78 2.83 -5.79
C THR A 516 5.98 1.68 -6.79
N GLY A 517 5.81 1.91 -8.09
CA GLY A 517 6.07 0.94 -9.15
C GLY A 517 7.55 0.59 -9.27
N LEU A 518 8.43 1.59 -9.23
CA LEU A 518 9.88 1.42 -9.18
C LEU A 518 10.29 0.67 -7.91
N ALA A 519 9.68 1.01 -6.76
CA ALA A 519 9.90 0.31 -5.51
C ALA A 519 9.53 -1.17 -5.59
N ALA A 520 8.40 -1.51 -6.22
CA ALA A 520 8.02 -2.88 -6.47
C ALA A 520 8.97 -3.59 -7.44
N TRP A 521 9.32 -2.94 -8.56
CA TRP A 521 10.17 -3.52 -9.61
C TRP A 521 11.57 -3.85 -9.12
N LEU A 522 12.25 -2.93 -8.44
CA LEU A 522 13.60 -3.15 -7.87
C LEU A 522 13.66 -4.25 -6.80
N SER A 523 12.52 -4.60 -6.20
CA SER A 523 12.38 -5.65 -5.19
C SER A 523 11.50 -6.83 -5.63
N TRP A 524 11.22 -6.96 -6.94
CA TRP A 524 10.15 -7.81 -7.50
C TRP A 524 10.13 -9.23 -6.95
N ASP A 525 11.27 -9.92 -6.96
CA ASP A 525 11.42 -11.30 -6.47
C ASP A 525 11.01 -11.50 -5.00
N SER A 526 11.04 -10.43 -4.20
CA SER A 526 10.74 -10.44 -2.76
C SER A 526 9.38 -9.83 -2.36
N VAL A 527 8.63 -9.22 -3.28
CA VAL A 527 7.24 -8.79 -3.07
C VAL A 527 6.32 -10.02 -3.14
N GLU A 528 5.25 -10.12 -2.34
CA GLU A 528 4.29 -11.24 -2.44
C GLU A 528 3.65 -11.27 -3.86
N PRO A 529 3.45 -12.44 -4.51
CA PRO A 529 2.91 -12.49 -5.88
C PRO A 529 1.57 -11.74 -6.08
N GLN A 530 0.72 -11.69 -5.05
CA GLN A 530 -0.52 -10.93 -5.12
C GLN A 530 -0.29 -9.41 -5.14
N ASP A 531 0.75 -8.92 -4.45
CA ASP A 531 1.10 -7.51 -4.39
C ASP A 531 1.87 -7.03 -5.63
N ARG A 532 2.56 -7.96 -6.32
CA ARG A 532 3.08 -7.73 -7.68
C ARG A 532 1.96 -7.38 -8.66
N GLU A 533 0.86 -8.12 -8.65
CA GLU A 533 -0.29 -7.85 -9.54
C GLU A 533 -0.98 -6.52 -9.20
N TYR A 534 -1.03 -6.12 -7.92
CA TYR A 534 -1.51 -4.78 -7.55
C TYR A 534 -0.55 -3.67 -8.03
N ALA A 535 0.76 -3.80 -7.78
CA ALA A 535 1.74 -2.82 -8.20
C ALA A 535 1.78 -2.65 -9.73
N ALA A 536 1.79 -3.75 -10.49
CA ALA A 536 1.72 -3.70 -11.95
C ALA A 536 0.39 -3.09 -12.44
N THR A 537 -0.75 -3.50 -11.88
CA THR A 537 -2.07 -2.98 -12.31
C THR A 537 -2.24 -1.48 -12.00
N MET A 538 -1.64 -0.97 -10.91
CA MET A 538 -1.58 0.47 -10.61
C MET A 538 -0.77 1.23 -11.68
N VAL A 539 0.42 0.73 -12.05
CA VAL A 539 1.25 1.32 -13.12
C VAL A 539 0.53 1.29 -14.47
N VAL A 540 -0.09 0.16 -14.83
CA VAL A 540 -0.93 0.02 -16.04
C VAL A 540 -2.07 1.05 -16.05
N ALA A 541 -2.76 1.23 -14.93
CA ALA A 541 -3.93 2.11 -14.84
C ALA A 541 -3.57 3.60 -15.04
N GLU A 542 -2.50 4.07 -14.41
CA GLU A 542 -2.03 5.46 -14.60
C GLU A 542 -1.42 5.66 -16.00
N ALA A 543 -0.66 4.68 -16.52
CA ALA A 543 -0.09 4.74 -17.87
C ALA A 543 -1.19 4.75 -18.96
N ASP A 544 -2.25 3.96 -18.77
CA ASP A 544 -3.46 3.99 -19.60
C ASP A 544 -4.18 5.35 -19.52
N HIS A 545 -4.28 5.93 -18.32
CA HIS A 545 -4.92 7.23 -18.14
C HIS A 545 -4.18 8.36 -18.87
N LEU A 546 -2.85 8.36 -18.89
CA LEU A 546 -2.06 9.33 -19.66
C LEU A 546 -2.27 9.22 -21.18
N LEU A 547 -2.71 8.06 -21.70
CA LEU A 547 -3.15 7.94 -23.11
C LEU A 547 -4.51 8.64 -23.38
N THR A 548 -5.28 8.97 -22.34
CA THR A 548 -6.58 9.66 -22.45
C THR A 548 -6.49 11.18 -22.27
N LEU A 549 -5.32 11.70 -21.92
CA LEU A 549 -5.07 13.14 -21.74
C LEU A 549 -4.32 13.73 -22.94
N ASP A 550 -4.57 15.01 -23.23
CA ASP A 550 -3.65 15.81 -24.05
C ASP A 550 -2.36 16.12 -23.28
N VAL A 551 -1.26 16.37 -24.01
CA VAL A 551 -0.04 16.94 -23.42
C VAL A 551 -0.32 18.42 -23.11
N PRO A 552 -0.24 18.88 -21.85
CA PRO A 552 -0.48 20.27 -21.50
C PRO A 552 0.73 21.14 -21.84
N TYR A 553 0.47 22.42 -22.11
CA TYR A 553 1.50 23.39 -22.47
C TYR A 553 1.33 24.71 -21.71
N TRP A 554 2.43 25.41 -21.44
CA TRP A 554 2.40 26.78 -20.88
C TRP A 554 1.84 27.79 -21.88
N ARG A 555 2.37 27.77 -23.11
CA ARG A 555 2.00 28.68 -24.20
C ARG A 555 1.76 27.89 -25.49
N ALA A 556 0.83 28.35 -26.31
CA ALA A 556 0.66 27.87 -27.68
C ALA A 556 1.85 28.29 -28.57
N VAL A 557 1.98 27.69 -29.76
CA VAL A 557 3.08 27.97 -30.71
C VAL A 557 3.16 29.43 -31.16
N ASP A 558 2.05 30.18 -31.12
CA ASP A 558 2.00 31.61 -31.41
C ASP A 558 2.40 32.52 -30.22
N GLY A 559 2.72 31.92 -29.06
CA GLY A 559 3.08 32.61 -27.83
C GLY A 559 1.90 32.91 -26.89
N THR A 560 0.65 32.56 -27.25
CA THR A 560 -0.53 32.75 -26.39
C THR A 560 -0.40 31.92 -25.11
N GLU A 561 -0.42 32.57 -23.95
CA GLU A 561 -0.32 31.91 -22.64
C GLU A 561 -1.61 31.15 -22.29
N LEU A 562 -1.46 29.88 -21.93
CA LEU A 562 -2.53 28.92 -21.62
C LEU A 562 -2.61 28.62 -20.11
N ALA A 563 -1.47 28.68 -19.40
CA ALA A 563 -1.36 28.39 -17.96
C ALA A 563 -0.54 29.49 -17.25
N ALA A 564 -1.21 30.53 -16.74
CA ALA A 564 -0.54 31.73 -16.25
C ALA A 564 0.44 31.47 -15.09
N GLY A 565 1.74 31.72 -15.32
CA GLY A 565 2.80 31.54 -14.32
C GLY A 565 3.10 30.08 -13.94
N ASP A 566 2.73 29.14 -14.80
CA ASP A 566 2.79 27.70 -14.55
C ASP A 566 3.20 26.95 -15.84
N THR A 567 4.47 26.53 -15.90
CA THR A 567 5.11 26.06 -17.13
C THR A 567 4.65 24.70 -17.67
N LYS A 568 3.96 23.87 -16.88
CA LYS A 568 3.67 22.46 -17.22
C LYS A 568 4.90 21.58 -17.52
N ALA A 569 6.10 22.04 -17.19
CA ALA A 569 7.35 21.35 -17.44
C ALA A 569 7.50 20.12 -16.54
N GLU A 570 7.34 20.33 -15.22
CA GLU A 570 7.37 19.27 -14.21
C GLU A 570 6.22 18.26 -14.36
N GLU A 571 5.00 18.72 -14.72
CA GLU A 571 3.91 17.81 -15.06
C GLU A 571 4.29 16.83 -16.16
N ASN A 572 4.96 17.33 -17.20
CA ASN A 572 5.28 16.51 -18.36
C ASN A 572 6.45 15.57 -18.04
N SER A 573 7.45 16.00 -17.25
CA SER A 573 8.57 15.15 -16.86
C SER A 573 8.19 14.04 -15.88
N TRP A 574 7.27 14.27 -14.92
CA TRP A 574 6.79 13.17 -14.06
C TRP A 574 5.80 12.22 -14.75
N ASN A 575 5.06 12.72 -15.75
CA ASN A 575 4.21 11.87 -16.60
C ASN A 575 5.04 11.00 -17.56
N ALA A 576 6.13 11.54 -18.11
CA ALA A 576 7.13 10.80 -18.87
C ALA A 576 7.77 9.68 -18.01
N ALA A 577 8.24 10.02 -16.80
CA ALA A 577 8.89 9.07 -15.90
C ALA A 577 8.02 7.83 -15.59
N LEU A 578 6.70 7.99 -15.43
CA LEU A 578 5.79 6.85 -15.27
C LEU A 578 5.73 5.98 -16.53
N LEU A 579 5.64 6.60 -17.71
CA LEU A 579 5.46 5.88 -18.97
C LEU A 579 6.74 5.12 -19.36
N GLU A 580 7.92 5.72 -19.17
CA GLU A 580 9.20 5.02 -19.33
C GLU A 580 9.36 3.89 -18.30
N LEU A 581 8.94 4.08 -17.05
CA LEU A 581 8.89 2.98 -16.08
C LEU A 581 7.94 1.86 -16.55
N ALA A 582 6.74 2.18 -17.04
CA ALA A 582 5.78 1.20 -17.52
C ALA A 582 6.30 0.41 -18.75
N VAL A 583 7.03 1.08 -19.65
CA VAL A 583 7.70 0.46 -20.81
C VAL A 583 8.91 -0.39 -20.41
N ALA A 584 9.70 0.05 -19.42
CA ALA A 584 10.84 -0.68 -18.88
C ALA A 584 10.42 -1.91 -18.06
N MET A 585 9.35 -1.79 -17.26
CA MET A 585 8.76 -2.89 -16.52
C MET A 585 8.09 -3.90 -17.45
N MET A 586 7.26 -3.45 -18.41
CA MET A 586 6.36 -4.32 -19.19
C MET A 586 6.49 -4.10 -20.70
N PRO A 587 7.67 -4.35 -21.31
CA PRO A 587 7.94 -4.07 -22.73
C PRO A 587 7.03 -4.84 -23.70
N ASP A 588 6.57 -6.05 -23.32
CA ASP A 588 5.68 -6.91 -24.11
C ASP A 588 4.18 -6.64 -23.86
N HIS A 589 3.82 -5.68 -23.00
CA HIS A 589 2.40 -5.36 -22.76
C HIS A 589 1.72 -4.82 -24.03
N PRO A 590 0.47 -5.21 -24.36
CA PRO A 590 -0.21 -4.79 -25.61
C PRO A 590 -0.36 -3.28 -25.86
N ARG A 591 -0.08 -2.42 -24.86
CA ARG A 591 -0.04 -0.96 -25.00
C ARG A 591 1.36 -0.33 -24.82
N ALA A 592 2.43 -1.11 -24.62
CA ALA A 592 3.78 -0.56 -24.41
C ALA A 592 4.24 0.38 -25.54
N ALA A 593 3.92 0.05 -26.80
CA ALA A 593 4.18 0.92 -27.95
C ALA A 593 3.33 2.22 -27.95
N LEU A 594 2.18 2.27 -27.27
CA LEU A 594 1.42 3.51 -27.07
C LEU A 594 2.00 4.33 -25.91
N TRP A 595 2.41 3.67 -24.83
CA TRP A 595 3.06 4.33 -23.69
C TRP A 595 4.38 4.98 -24.08
N ARG A 596 5.25 4.29 -24.84
CA ARG A 596 6.52 4.87 -25.33
C ARG A 596 6.28 6.10 -26.20
N ARG A 597 5.34 6.04 -27.16
CA ARG A 597 4.95 7.20 -27.97
C ARG A 597 4.46 8.37 -27.11
N LYS A 598 3.71 8.08 -26.05
CA LYS A 598 3.23 9.09 -25.11
C LYS A 598 4.36 9.65 -24.21
N ALA A 599 5.34 8.83 -23.82
CA ALA A 599 6.52 9.26 -23.10
C ALA A 599 7.33 10.24 -23.95
N VAL A 600 7.69 9.85 -25.17
CA VAL A 600 8.39 10.70 -26.16
C VAL A 600 7.63 12.03 -26.41
N ASP A 601 6.29 11.98 -26.49
CA ASP A 601 5.45 13.19 -26.62
C ASP A 601 5.47 14.08 -25.36
N TYR A 602 5.63 13.51 -24.16
CA TYR A 602 5.84 14.28 -22.92
C TYR A 602 7.28 14.81 -22.82
N GLU A 603 8.31 13.97 -22.87
CA GLU A 603 9.73 14.34 -22.71
C GLU A 603 10.17 15.46 -23.68
N VAL A 604 9.77 15.36 -24.95
CA VAL A 604 10.08 16.39 -25.96
C VAL A 604 9.39 17.72 -25.64
N SER A 605 8.24 17.68 -24.95
CA SER A 605 7.51 18.86 -24.49
C SER A 605 7.99 19.43 -23.16
N SER A 606 8.52 18.60 -22.24
CA SER A 606 8.80 18.93 -20.83
C SER A 606 9.49 20.29 -20.69
N PHE A 607 10.62 20.48 -21.37
CA PHE A 607 11.38 21.73 -21.33
C PHE A 607 11.46 22.43 -22.70
N ALA A 608 10.41 22.26 -23.52
CA ALA A 608 10.35 22.82 -24.87
C ALA A 608 10.31 24.36 -24.88
N THR A 609 11.28 24.98 -25.53
CA THR A 609 11.35 26.43 -25.75
C THR A 609 10.68 26.82 -27.07
N PRO A 610 10.39 28.13 -27.30
CA PRO A 610 9.96 28.63 -28.61
C PRO A 610 10.93 28.32 -29.76
N GLY A 611 12.22 28.13 -29.46
CA GLY A 611 13.20 27.71 -30.46
C GLY A 611 12.98 26.26 -30.92
N ASP A 612 12.57 25.37 -30.00
CA ASP A 612 12.37 23.95 -30.30
C ASP A 612 11.04 23.71 -31.01
N ALA A 613 10.00 24.47 -30.67
CA ALA A 613 8.73 24.48 -31.40
C ALA A 613 8.87 24.95 -32.86
N ALA A 614 9.94 25.66 -33.20
CA ALA A 614 10.32 26.00 -34.57
C ALA A 614 11.41 25.07 -35.18
N SER A 615 11.98 24.16 -34.39
CA SER A 615 13.18 23.41 -34.75
C SER A 615 12.91 22.23 -35.68
N ALA A 616 13.80 22.06 -36.67
CA ALA A 616 13.88 20.89 -37.53
C ALA A 616 14.74 19.75 -36.93
N GLN A 617 15.17 19.87 -35.67
CA GLN A 617 15.85 18.79 -34.97
C GLN A 617 14.93 17.57 -34.86
N VAL A 618 15.42 16.43 -35.34
CA VAL A 618 14.72 15.15 -35.27
C VAL A 618 14.96 14.53 -33.89
N VAL A 619 13.90 13.98 -33.29
CA VAL A 619 13.91 13.24 -32.03
C VAL A 619 12.96 12.06 -32.17
N ASN A 620 13.45 10.83 -32.01
CA ASN A 620 12.70 9.59 -32.23
C ASN A 620 11.97 9.60 -33.59
N GLY A 621 12.75 9.88 -34.63
CA GLY A 621 12.31 9.92 -36.04
C GLY A 621 11.40 11.07 -36.46
N VAL A 622 11.08 12.04 -35.59
CA VAL A 622 10.14 13.14 -35.86
C VAL A 622 10.77 14.50 -35.56
N GLU A 623 10.59 15.50 -36.42
CA GLU A 623 11.05 16.87 -36.15
C GLU A 623 10.31 17.49 -34.94
N ALA A 624 11.02 18.20 -34.06
CA ALA A 624 10.44 18.83 -32.87
C ALA A 624 9.23 19.73 -33.21
N ARG A 625 9.34 20.59 -34.24
CA ARG A 625 8.23 21.42 -34.77
C ARG A 625 7.02 20.67 -35.33
N ALA A 626 7.14 19.36 -35.57
CA ALA A 626 6.05 18.50 -36.05
C ALA A 626 5.38 17.69 -34.93
N ARG A 627 6.02 17.59 -33.75
CA ARG A 627 5.47 16.98 -32.53
C ARG A 627 4.88 18.02 -31.58
N LEU A 628 5.58 19.13 -31.36
CA LEU A 628 5.22 20.16 -30.39
C LEU A 628 3.97 20.95 -30.80
N ARG A 629 3.08 21.18 -29.82
CA ARG A 629 1.86 22.00 -29.97
C ARG A 629 1.88 23.28 -29.13
N GLY A 630 3.02 23.53 -28.49
CA GLY A 630 3.26 24.65 -27.59
C GLY A 630 4.67 24.60 -27.01
N THR A 631 4.91 25.38 -25.95
CA THR A 631 6.20 25.53 -25.27
C THR A 631 6.02 25.55 -23.76
N ASN A 632 6.96 24.97 -23.00
CA ASN A 632 6.96 24.85 -21.53
C ASN A 632 8.19 25.49 -20.86
N ALA A 633 9.06 26.16 -21.61
CA ALA A 633 10.18 26.92 -21.08
C ALA A 633 10.32 28.28 -21.78
N GLU A 634 10.95 29.25 -21.12
CA GLU A 634 11.39 30.49 -21.78
C GLU A 634 12.48 30.19 -22.82
N ALA A 635 12.78 31.16 -23.69
CA ALA A 635 13.74 31.00 -24.79
C ALA A 635 15.19 30.68 -24.35
N ASP A 636 15.52 30.89 -23.07
CA ASP A 636 16.80 30.55 -22.44
C ASP A 636 16.73 29.25 -21.60
N GLY A 637 15.63 28.51 -21.68
CA GLY A 637 15.38 27.29 -20.91
C GLY A 637 14.81 27.51 -19.50
N VAL A 638 14.74 28.75 -18.99
CA VAL A 638 14.23 29.00 -17.64
C VAL A 638 12.73 28.67 -17.57
N ILE A 639 12.32 27.91 -16.56
CA ILE A 639 10.91 27.63 -16.29
C ILE A 639 10.34 28.45 -15.12
N VAL A 640 9.01 28.47 -14.99
CA VAL A 640 8.27 29.23 -13.98
C VAL A 640 7.12 28.37 -13.46
N ASN A 641 7.09 28.05 -12.17
CA ASN A 641 5.93 27.44 -11.55
C ASN A 641 5.52 28.23 -10.32
N GLN A 642 4.21 28.29 -10.05
CA GLN A 642 3.61 29.07 -8.96
C GLN A 642 3.97 30.57 -9.04
N GLY A 643 4.24 31.06 -10.25
CA GLY A 643 4.68 32.43 -10.51
C GLY A 643 6.14 32.73 -10.17
N VAL A 644 6.99 31.74 -9.88
CA VAL A 644 8.41 31.95 -9.51
C VAL A 644 9.41 31.08 -10.31
N ARG A 645 10.58 31.66 -10.59
CA ARG A 645 11.79 31.01 -11.13
C ARG A 645 12.54 30.27 -10.03
N ASN A 646 11.97 29.18 -9.54
CA ASN A 646 12.52 28.43 -8.42
C ASN A 646 13.38 27.23 -8.88
N PRO A 647 14.68 27.15 -8.52
CA PRO A 647 15.57 26.00 -8.70
C PRO A 647 15.01 24.62 -8.32
N ASP A 648 14.09 24.55 -7.34
CA ASP A 648 13.40 23.28 -7.03
C ASP A 648 12.77 22.66 -8.29
N TYR A 649 12.17 23.49 -9.14
CA TYR A 649 11.51 23.05 -10.36
C TYR A 649 12.48 22.83 -11.51
N PHE A 650 13.57 23.61 -11.60
CA PHE A 650 14.60 23.40 -12.63
C PHE A 650 15.21 21.99 -12.50
N SER A 651 15.33 21.47 -11.27
CA SER A 651 15.83 20.11 -11.03
C SER A 651 14.87 18.99 -11.45
N THR A 652 13.63 19.27 -11.85
CA THR A 652 12.68 18.22 -12.30
C THR A 652 13.03 17.63 -13.66
N VAL A 653 13.93 18.24 -14.45
CA VAL A 653 14.43 17.66 -15.70
C VAL A 653 15.07 16.28 -15.52
N GLN A 654 15.57 15.96 -14.32
CA GLN A 654 16.05 14.61 -14.02
C GLN A 654 14.96 13.54 -14.20
N GLN A 655 13.68 13.89 -14.15
CA GLN A 655 12.57 12.93 -14.28
C GLN A 655 12.44 12.40 -15.71
N ASP A 656 12.78 13.21 -16.72
CA ASP A 656 13.01 12.70 -18.09
C ASP A 656 14.27 11.79 -18.06
N TRP A 657 15.34 12.20 -17.37
CA TRP A 657 16.60 11.44 -17.28
C TRP A 657 16.47 10.12 -16.49
N TRP A 658 15.44 9.96 -15.65
CA TRP A 658 15.13 8.72 -14.92
C TRP A 658 14.79 7.58 -15.89
N GLY A 659 14.16 7.89 -17.04
CA GLY A 659 13.94 6.95 -18.14
C GLY A 659 15.22 6.29 -18.64
N VAL A 660 16.37 7.00 -18.55
CA VAL A 660 17.68 6.42 -18.89
C VAL A 660 18.04 5.28 -17.93
N ALA A 661 17.92 5.49 -16.62
CA ALA A 661 18.18 4.43 -15.64
C ALA A 661 17.18 3.26 -15.78
N PHE A 662 15.90 3.55 -16.03
CA PHE A 662 14.88 2.51 -16.24
C PHE A 662 15.19 1.65 -17.47
N ALA A 663 15.61 2.25 -18.60
CA ALA A 663 16.06 1.51 -19.77
C ALA A 663 17.30 0.64 -19.47
N ARG A 664 18.32 1.16 -18.76
CA ARG A 664 19.49 0.35 -18.36
C ARG A 664 19.09 -0.83 -17.47
N LEU A 665 18.20 -0.61 -16.50
CA LEU A 665 17.64 -1.66 -15.64
C LEU A 665 16.83 -2.70 -16.44
N ALA A 666 16.11 -2.31 -17.50
CA ALA A 666 15.43 -3.25 -18.40
C ALA A 666 16.40 -3.99 -19.35
N GLY A 667 17.68 -3.62 -19.39
CA GLY A 667 18.67 -4.14 -20.34
C GLY A 667 18.52 -3.59 -21.76
N THR A 668 17.85 -2.45 -21.92
CA THR A 668 17.60 -1.78 -23.19
C THR A 668 18.45 -0.52 -23.35
N THR A 669 18.23 0.20 -24.45
CA THR A 669 18.80 1.52 -24.72
C THR A 669 17.74 2.57 -24.47
N ALA A 670 18.08 3.66 -23.77
CA ALA A 670 17.16 4.75 -23.47
C ALA A 670 16.76 5.52 -24.73
N PRO A 671 15.51 6.03 -24.85
CA PRO A 671 15.10 6.86 -25.97
C PRO A 671 15.89 8.18 -25.99
N GLU A 672 16.15 8.74 -27.17
CA GLU A 672 16.87 10.01 -27.26
C GLU A 672 16.09 11.21 -26.68
N SER A 673 14.75 11.14 -26.69
CA SER A 673 13.85 12.12 -26.08
C SER A 673 14.09 12.34 -24.58
N ALA A 674 14.39 11.30 -23.82
CA ALA A 674 14.76 11.35 -22.39
C ALA A 674 15.99 12.25 -22.10
N THR A 675 16.71 12.67 -23.14
CA THR A 675 17.88 13.56 -23.04
C THR A 675 17.78 14.84 -23.87
N PHE A 676 16.63 15.09 -24.53
CA PHE A 676 16.44 16.15 -25.54
C PHE A 676 16.83 17.56 -25.06
N GLN A 677 16.58 17.85 -23.78
CA GLN A 677 16.80 19.18 -23.17
C GLN A 677 17.94 19.20 -22.13
N ALA A 678 18.68 18.09 -21.99
CA ALA A 678 19.57 17.85 -20.85
C ALA A 678 20.65 18.94 -20.70
N ASP A 679 21.38 19.23 -21.77
CA ASP A 679 22.46 20.23 -21.77
C ASP A 679 21.94 21.66 -21.52
N ARG A 680 20.71 21.97 -21.97
CA ARG A 680 20.11 23.29 -21.78
C ARG A 680 19.72 23.50 -20.33
N GLN A 681 19.02 22.56 -19.70
CA GLN A 681 18.64 22.65 -18.29
C GLN A 681 19.87 22.57 -17.36
N TRP A 682 20.89 21.79 -17.72
CA TRP A 682 22.19 21.84 -17.03
C TRP A 682 22.77 23.26 -17.06
N SER A 683 22.81 23.91 -18.22
CA SER A 683 23.30 25.30 -18.35
C SER A 683 22.48 26.34 -17.57
N VAL A 684 21.16 26.11 -17.41
CA VAL A 684 20.26 26.93 -16.57
C VAL A 684 20.68 26.90 -15.09
N LEU A 685 21.30 25.82 -14.63
CA LEU A 685 21.75 25.68 -13.24
C LEU A 685 23.21 26.15 -13.07
N THR A 686 24.11 25.71 -13.96
CA THR A 686 25.56 25.92 -13.82
C THR A 686 26.04 27.29 -14.32
N THR A 687 25.42 27.87 -15.36
CA THR A 687 25.96 29.06 -16.04
C THR A 687 25.02 30.26 -16.13
N ARG A 688 23.69 30.05 -16.20
CA ARG A 688 22.70 31.12 -16.38
C ARG A 688 22.70 32.05 -15.17
N GLN A 689 23.12 33.30 -15.38
CA GLN A 689 23.19 34.30 -14.32
C GLN A 689 21.79 34.83 -13.96
N PHE A 690 21.33 34.60 -12.74
CA PHE A 690 20.13 35.21 -12.17
C PHE A 690 20.52 36.39 -11.26
N THR A 691 19.58 37.29 -11.00
CA THR A 691 19.79 38.47 -10.15
C THR A 691 18.67 38.62 -9.12
N ARG A 692 19.03 38.84 -7.86
CA ARG A 692 18.14 39.07 -6.73
C ARG A 692 18.51 40.36 -6.00
N THR A 693 17.53 41.19 -5.69
CA THR A 693 17.70 42.25 -4.68
C THR A 693 17.33 41.68 -3.32
N ASN A 694 18.28 41.67 -2.40
CA ASN A 694 18.11 41.18 -1.04
C ASN A 694 17.35 42.21 -0.18
N ALA A 695 16.86 41.79 0.99
CA ALA A 695 16.04 42.63 1.88
C ALA A 695 16.79 43.84 2.50
N ASP A 696 18.12 43.85 2.44
CA ASP A 696 18.99 44.97 2.84
C ASP A 696 19.27 45.96 1.68
N GLY A 697 18.73 45.71 0.49
CA GLY A 697 18.95 46.49 -0.73
C GLY A 697 20.20 46.09 -1.52
N THR A 698 20.98 45.10 -1.08
CA THR A 698 22.11 44.58 -1.87
C THR A 698 21.62 43.81 -3.09
N VAL A 699 22.35 43.89 -4.20
CA VAL A 699 22.07 43.12 -5.42
C VAL A 699 23.05 41.96 -5.51
N GLN A 700 22.52 40.74 -5.55
CA GLN A 700 23.26 39.51 -5.76
C GLN A 700 23.00 38.98 -7.16
N THR A 701 24.07 38.72 -7.93
CA THR A 701 24.00 38.05 -9.24
C THR A 701 24.89 36.82 -9.23
N GLY A 702 24.39 35.71 -9.79
CA GLY A 702 25.12 34.45 -9.88
C GLY A 702 24.34 33.35 -10.60
N PRO A 703 24.98 32.22 -10.94
CA PRO A 703 24.29 31.00 -11.35
C PRO A 703 23.50 30.39 -10.18
N VAL A 704 22.69 29.36 -10.43
CA VAL A 704 22.01 28.61 -9.35
C VAL A 704 23.03 27.83 -8.52
N TYR A 705 23.99 27.18 -9.18
CA TYR A 705 25.04 26.42 -8.51
C TYR A 705 26.21 27.33 -8.12
N GLY A 706 26.35 27.60 -6.82
CA GLY A 706 27.51 28.26 -6.25
C GLY A 706 28.75 27.36 -6.31
N ALA A 707 29.94 27.97 -6.41
CA ALA A 707 31.22 27.25 -6.54
C ALA A 707 31.55 26.32 -5.35
N ASP A 708 30.87 26.53 -4.22
CA ASP A 708 30.94 25.80 -2.95
C ASP A 708 29.81 24.75 -2.78
N GLY A 709 29.00 24.49 -3.81
CA GLY A 709 27.79 23.66 -3.68
C GLY A 709 26.68 24.35 -2.88
N SER A 710 26.64 25.69 -2.87
CA SER A 710 25.48 26.45 -2.42
C SER A 710 24.43 26.59 -3.54
N ILE A 711 23.15 26.62 -3.18
CA ILE A 711 22.05 26.80 -4.13
C ILE A 711 21.50 28.22 -4.01
N PHE A 712 21.60 28.99 -5.09
CA PHE A 712 21.06 30.35 -5.18
C PHE A 712 19.62 30.32 -5.69
N PHE A 713 18.66 30.62 -4.80
CA PHE A 713 17.25 30.80 -5.12
C PHE A 713 16.96 32.28 -5.47
N PRO A 714 16.84 32.66 -6.75
CA PRO A 714 16.85 34.06 -7.16
C PRO A 714 15.55 34.80 -6.84
N GLU A 715 14.41 34.13 -6.96
CA GLU A 715 13.09 34.64 -6.56
C GLU A 715 12.63 34.02 -5.22
N GLY A 716 13.55 33.31 -4.53
CA GLY A 716 13.29 32.56 -3.31
C GLY A 716 12.69 31.17 -3.56
N THR A 717 12.30 30.50 -2.48
CA THR A 717 11.48 29.29 -2.46
C THR A 717 10.59 29.33 -1.22
N ARG A 718 9.38 28.78 -1.31
CA ARG A 718 8.47 28.66 -0.15
C ARG A 718 8.83 27.49 0.78
N TRP A 719 9.69 26.58 0.31
CA TRP A 719 10.05 25.35 1.00
C TRP A 719 11.20 25.55 1.98
N GLY A 720 12.42 25.78 1.48
CA GLY A 720 13.61 26.01 2.31
C GLY A 720 14.87 26.18 1.46
N VAL A 721 15.76 27.10 1.84
CA VAL A 721 16.95 27.44 1.01
C VAL A 721 18.15 26.51 1.24
N VAL A 722 18.07 25.60 2.21
CA VAL A 722 19.17 24.67 2.56
C VAL A 722 19.07 23.31 1.83
N ARG A 723 18.14 23.16 0.88
CA ARG A 723 17.91 21.89 0.15
C ARG A 723 19.14 21.51 -0.69
N ARG A 724 19.49 20.21 -0.72
CA ARG A 724 20.66 19.64 -1.43
C ARG A 724 20.37 18.33 -2.15
N ALA A 725 19.69 17.39 -1.49
CA ALA A 725 19.30 16.07 -2.01
C ALA A 725 18.95 16.02 -3.52
N GLN A 726 17.99 16.84 -3.95
CA GLN A 726 17.49 16.88 -5.34
C GLN A 726 18.53 17.33 -6.38
N PHE A 727 19.52 18.13 -5.97
CA PHE A 727 20.59 18.63 -6.85
C PHE A 727 21.71 17.60 -6.94
N ALA A 728 22.06 16.94 -5.83
CA ALA A 728 22.90 15.74 -5.88
C ALA A 728 22.25 14.63 -6.74
N SER A 729 20.93 14.47 -6.69
CA SER A 729 20.21 13.53 -7.58
C SER A 729 20.33 13.91 -9.05
N LEU A 730 20.09 15.18 -9.38
CA LEU A 730 20.26 15.70 -10.74
C LEU A 730 21.70 15.54 -11.26
N ASP A 731 22.71 15.87 -10.46
CA ASP A 731 24.13 15.79 -10.83
C ASP A 731 24.57 14.33 -11.05
N ALA A 732 24.04 13.39 -10.26
CA ALA A 732 24.24 11.97 -10.48
C ALA A 732 23.55 11.50 -11.78
N TYR A 733 22.32 11.92 -12.04
CA TYR A 733 21.64 11.60 -13.30
C TYR A 733 22.28 12.27 -14.52
N ARG A 734 22.99 13.41 -14.36
CA ARG A 734 23.75 14.04 -15.44
C ARG A 734 24.76 13.08 -16.06
N LEU A 735 25.42 12.24 -15.24
CA LEU A 735 26.36 11.20 -15.68
C LEU A 735 25.74 10.24 -16.70
N LEU A 736 24.45 9.93 -16.57
CA LEU A 736 23.70 9.06 -17.48
C LEU A 736 23.25 9.76 -18.77
N THR A 737 23.28 11.11 -18.83
CA THR A 737 22.86 11.84 -20.05
C THR A 737 23.99 12.09 -21.04
N THR A 738 25.24 12.15 -20.57
CA THR A 738 26.40 12.58 -21.37
C THR A 738 27.59 11.64 -21.25
N THR A 739 28.29 11.45 -22.36
CA THR A 739 29.57 10.72 -22.44
C THR A 739 30.76 11.66 -22.69
N ASP A 740 30.54 12.98 -22.66
CA ASP A 740 31.64 13.95 -22.76
C ASP A 740 32.46 13.94 -21.44
N PRO A 741 33.78 13.71 -21.48
CA PRO A 741 34.58 13.62 -20.25
C PRO A 741 34.56 14.90 -19.41
N VAL A 742 34.55 16.08 -20.03
CA VAL A 742 34.60 17.36 -19.31
C VAL A 742 33.27 17.63 -18.61
N GLN A 743 32.15 17.33 -19.26
CA GLN A 743 30.82 17.42 -18.63
C GLN A 743 30.63 16.38 -17.52
N ARG A 744 31.24 15.19 -17.64
CA ARG A 744 31.22 14.18 -16.57
C ARG A 744 32.10 14.58 -15.39
N ASP A 745 33.30 15.10 -15.62
CA ASP A 745 34.17 15.64 -14.57
C ASP A 745 33.50 16.81 -13.82
N GLU A 746 32.82 17.72 -14.54
CA GLU A 746 32.00 18.80 -13.96
C GLU A 746 30.85 18.24 -13.10
N ALA A 747 30.12 17.24 -13.60
CA ALA A 747 29.02 16.62 -12.86
C ALA A 747 29.51 15.89 -11.59
N VAL A 748 30.66 15.21 -11.62
CA VAL A 748 31.26 14.55 -10.44
C VAL A 748 31.70 15.56 -9.38
N ASP A 749 32.31 16.69 -9.77
CA ASP A 749 32.71 17.77 -8.87
C ASP A 749 31.50 18.44 -8.18
N LEU A 750 30.42 18.70 -8.93
CA LEU A 750 29.18 19.27 -8.39
C LEU A 750 28.44 18.27 -7.49
N LEU A 751 28.33 17.01 -7.93
CA LEU A 751 27.76 15.90 -7.15
C LEU A 751 28.46 15.78 -5.79
N GLY A 752 29.80 15.76 -5.78
CA GLY A 752 30.58 15.68 -4.54
C GLY A 752 30.30 16.84 -3.57
N LYS A 753 30.15 18.07 -4.07
CA LYS A 753 29.83 19.25 -3.25
C LYS A 753 28.39 19.23 -2.72
N HIS A 754 27.42 18.84 -3.54
CA HIS A 754 26.03 18.72 -3.09
C HIS A 754 25.83 17.54 -2.13
N LEU A 755 26.59 16.45 -2.28
CA LEU A 755 26.65 15.36 -1.31
C LEU A 755 27.35 15.77 -0.01
N GLU A 756 28.46 16.50 -0.05
CA GLU A 756 29.09 17.07 1.17
C GLU A 756 28.09 17.95 1.92
N GLY A 757 27.39 18.84 1.21
CA GLY A 757 26.30 19.65 1.77
C GLY A 757 25.19 18.81 2.39
N GLN A 758 24.69 17.79 1.68
CA GLN A 758 23.64 16.89 2.16
C GLN A 758 24.07 16.08 3.41
N LEU A 759 25.30 15.57 3.42
CA LEU A 759 25.89 14.87 4.56
C LEU A 759 26.11 15.81 5.75
N ALA A 760 26.53 17.05 5.51
CA ALA A 760 26.66 18.07 6.55
C ALA A 760 25.30 18.45 7.16
N LEU A 761 24.21 18.45 6.38
CA LEU A 761 22.86 18.63 6.91
C LEU A 761 22.46 17.46 7.82
N GLN A 762 22.64 16.21 7.34
CA GLN A 762 22.31 14.99 8.08
C GLN A 762 23.14 14.79 9.35
N ALA A 763 24.44 15.12 9.34
CA ALA A 763 25.35 14.93 10.47
C ALA A 763 24.95 15.72 11.74
N ARG A 764 24.06 16.71 11.60
CA ARG A 764 23.49 17.49 12.71
C ARG A 764 22.35 16.77 13.45
N ASN A 765 21.89 15.62 12.94
CA ASN A 765 20.76 14.87 13.49
C ASN A 765 21.15 13.38 13.71
N PRO A 766 21.26 12.90 14.96
CA PRO A 766 21.65 11.51 15.24
C PRO A 766 20.70 10.43 14.74
N ASP A 767 19.46 10.79 14.37
CA ASP A 767 18.48 9.90 13.74
C ASP A 767 18.68 9.74 12.22
N GLY A 768 19.57 10.54 11.60
CA GLY A 768 19.90 10.48 10.18
C GLY A 768 19.06 11.40 9.28
N ARG A 769 18.11 12.15 9.83
CA ARG A 769 17.25 13.07 9.06
C ARG A 769 18.05 14.28 8.53
N THR A 770 17.57 14.89 7.45
CA THR A 770 18.24 16.02 6.80
C THR A 770 18.02 17.33 7.56
N PHE A 771 16.78 17.66 7.91
CA PHE A 771 16.43 19.02 8.33
C PHE A 771 16.23 19.14 9.86
N GLN A 772 16.54 20.34 10.36
CA GLN A 772 16.13 20.79 11.69
C GLN A 772 14.79 21.55 11.61
N PRO A 773 14.04 21.68 12.73
CA PRO A 773 12.74 22.34 12.72
C PRO A 773 12.79 23.78 12.18
N GLY A 774 12.06 24.03 11.10
CA GLY A 774 11.96 25.35 10.47
C GLY A 774 12.91 25.61 9.29
N GLU A 775 13.83 24.69 8.99
CA GLU A 775 14.74 24.85 7.83
C GLU A 775 14.08 24.57 6.48
N ASP A 776 13.09 23.68 6.47
CA ASP A 776 12.27 23.36 5.30
C ASP A 776 10.81 23.09 5.72
N THR A 777 9.87 23.64 4.97
CA THR A 777 8.42 23.61 5.25
C THR A 777 7.64 22.55 4.47
N TYR A 778 8.29 21.83 3.54
CA TYR A 778 7.62 20.89 2.63
C TYR A 778 6.96 19.72 3.41
N PRO A 779 5.68 19.41 3.16
CA PRO A 779 5.01 18.26 3.77
C PRO A 779 5.60 16.93 3.26
N GLY A 780 6.31 16.22 4.15
CA GLY A 780 7.09 15.03 3.81
C GLY A 780 8.52 15.34 3.35
N ARG A 781 9.13 16.46 3.78
CA ARG A 781 10.49 16.88 3.37
C ARG A 781 11.59 15.83 3.61
N GLU A 782 11.47 15.01 4.64
CA GLU A 782 12.51 14.01 4.98
C GLU A 782 12.37 12.81 4.05
N GLU A 783 11.14 12.36 3.81
CA GLU A 783 10.83 11.35 2.81
C GLU A 783 11.19 11.81 1.39
N TYR A 784 10.97 13.08 1.07
CA TYR A 784 11.38 13.70 -0.18
C TYR A 784 12.91 13.71 -0.32
N ALA A 785 13.64 14.20 0.69
CA ALA A 785 15.10 14.19 0.66
C ALA A 785 15.66 12.75 0.62
N ALA A 786 14.98 11.79 1.25
CA ALA A 786 15.32 10.37 1.17
C ALA A 786 15.12 9.80 -0.24
N SER A 787 13.99 10.09 -0.91
CA SER A 787 13.76 9.63 -2.28
C SER A 787 14.72 10.27 -3.28
N GLU A 788 15.01 11.56 -3.15
CA GLU A 788 15.98 12.24 -4.03
C GLU A 788 17.40 11.68 -3.83
N VAL A 789 17.87 11.52 -2.58
CA VAL A 789 19.18 10.88 -2.31
C VAL A 789 19.22 9.42 -2.82
N ALA A 790 18.11 8.69 -2.74
CA ALA A 790 18.02 7.34 -3.28
C ALA A 790 18.08 7.32 -4.81
N MET A 791 17.36 8.22 -5.48
CA MET A 791 17.41 8.36 -6.94
C MET A 791 18.82 8.75 -7.41
N GLY A 792 19.48 9.70 -6.73
CA GLY A 792 20.88 10.03 -7.00
C GLY A 792 21.83 8.84 -6.83
N TRP A 793 21.68 8.08 -5.75
CA TRP A 793 22.44 6.84 -5.57
C TRP A 793 22.14 5.79 -6.65
N LEU A 794 20.88 5.64 -7.08
CA LEU A 794 20.51 4.76 -8.18
C LEU A 794 21.21 5.15 -9.48
N ALA A 795 21.33 6.45 -9.79
CA ALA A 795 22.06 6.93 -10.96
C ALA A 795 23.57 6.64 -10.87
N VAL A 796 24.22 6.93 -9.73
CA VAL A 796 25.64 6.60 -9.50
C VAL A 796 25.88 5.09 -9.64
N TYR A 797 25.01 4.28 -9.04
CA TYR A 797 25.09 2.81 -9.11
C TYR A 797 24.89 2.28 -10.53
N VAL A 798 23.97 2.85 -11.31
CA VAL A 798 23.74 2.50 -12.72
C VAL A 798 24.92 2.95 -13.60
N ASP A 799 25.54 4.10 -13.34
CA ASP A 799 26.72 4.56 -14.08
C ASP A 799 27.94 3.65 -13.83
N ALA A 800 28.16 3.21 -12.58
CA ALA A 800 29.25 2.30 -12.22
C ALA A 800 29.11 0.90 -12.86
N TRP A 801 27.90 0.32 -12.88
CA TRP A 801 27.69 -1.08 -13.28
C TRP A 801 27.08 -1.28 -14.67
N MET A 802 26.38 -0.28 -15.19
CA MET A 802 25.70 -0.32 -16.49
C MET A 802 25.89 1.00 -17.27
N PRO A 803 27.13 1.52 -17.40
CA PRO A 803 27.41 2.85 -17.97
C PRO A 803 26.77 3.05 -19.35
N VAL A 804 26.44 4.30 -19.65
CA VAL A 804 25.77 4.69 -20.90
C VAL A 804 26.75 4.73 -22.07
N GLY A 805 26.63 3.76 -22.99
CA GLY A 805 27.56 3.57 -24.12
C GLY A 805 27.39 4.56 -25.28
N GLY A 806 26.93 5.78 -25.04
CA GLY A 806 26.68 6.83 -26.05
C GLY A 806 25.53 6.55 -27.04
N GLN A 807 25.09 5.30 -27.16
CA GLN A 807 23.94 4.89 -27.95
C GLN A 807 22.63 5.33 -27.27
N ARG A 808 21.68 5.77 -28.09
CA ARG A 808 20.30 6.13 -27.72
C ARG A 808 19.35 5.43 -28.69
N ASP A 809 18.13 5.10 -28.26
CA ASP A 809 17.10 4.62 -29.16
C ASP A 809 16.49 5.80 -29.94
N THR A 810 16.75 5.79 -31.24
CA THR A 810 16.31 6.79 -32.22
C THR A 810 15.13 6.30 -33.07
N SER A 811 14.48 5.19 -32.66
CA SER A 811 13.34 4.59 -33.34
C SER A 811 12.21 5.60 -33.58
N PHE A 812 11.54 5.46 -34.73
CA PHE A 812 10.47 6.35 -35.15
C PHE A 812 9.21 6.16 -34.30
N GLU A 813 8.88 7.17 -33.49
CA GLU A 813 7.70 7.15 -32.62
C GLU A 813 6.74 8.29 -32.99
N ALA A 814 5.73 7.97 -33.81
CA ALA A 814 4.78 8.95 -34.33
C ALA A 814 3.96 9.61 -33.19
N PRO A 815 3.77 10.96 -33.19
CA PRO A 815 3.00 11.61 -32.13
C PRO A 815 1.57 11.09 -32.01
N LEU A 816 0.99 11.15 -30.82
CA LEU A 816 -0.39 10.75 -30.59
C LEU A 816 -1.37 11.87 -31.00
N PRO A 817 -2.53 11.53 -31.60
CA PRO A 817 -3.62 12.49 -31.86
C PRO A 817 -4.08 13.18 -30.57
N GLN A 818 -4.69 14.37 -30.68
CA GLN A 818 -5.32 15.00 -29.52
C GLN A 818 -6.56 14.24 -29.05
N VAL A 819 -6.77 14.19 -27.73
CA VAL A 819 -7.97 13.61 -27.10
C VAL A 819 -9.01 14.72 -26.88
N THR A 820 -9.57 15.21 -27.99
CA THR A 820 -10.46 16.39 -28.01
C THR A 820 -11.64 16.26 -27.05
N GLY A 821 -11.71 17.16 -26.07
CA GLY A 821 -12.86 17.30 -25.16
C GLY A 821 -12.62 16.81 -23.73
N LEU A 822 -11.51 16.14 -23.44
CA LEU A 822 -11.08 15.84 -22.07
C LEU A 822 -10.13 16.93 -21.56
N VAL A 823 -10.66 17.89 -20.80
CA VAL A 823 -9.85 18.82 -20.01
C VAL A 823 -9.27 18.04 -18.82
N PRO A 824 -7.97 18.16 -18.51
CA PRO A 824 -7.40 17.60 -17.28
C PRO A 824 -8.15 18.10 -16.04
N ALA A 825 -8.27 17.24 -15.02
CA ALA A 825 -8.93 17.58 -13.77
C ALA A 825 -8.06 18.53 -12.91
N SER A 826 -7.98 19.81 -13.30
CA SER A 826 -7.32 20.85 -12.52
C SER A 826 -7.91 20.93 -11.10
N PRO A 827 -7.07 21.11 -10.05
CA PRO A 827 -7.45 20.82 -8.67
C PRO A 827 -8.34 21.90 -8.04
N ALA A 828 -9.63 21.87 -8.39
CA ALA A 828 -10.68 22.61 -7.70
C ALA A 828 -11.01 21.97 -6.34
N GLY A 829 -10.07 22.06 -5.39
CA GLY A 829 -10.36 21.84 -3.98
C GLY A 829 -11.50 22.76 -3.51
N PRO A 830 -12.40 22.33 -2.61
CA PRO A 830 -13.67 23.01 -2.34
C PRO A 830 -13.51 24.30 -1.52
N VAL A 831 -13.06 25.38 -2.17
CA VAL A 831 -13.11 26.74 -1.64
C VAL A 831 -14.51 27.30 -1.85
N ALA A 832 -15.37 27.16 -0.83
CA ALA A 832 -16.68 27.80 -0.80
C ALA A 832 -16.57 29.24 -0.24
N PRO A 833 -16.88 30.30 -1.02
CA PRO A 833 -17.02 31.65 -0.49
C PRO A 833 -18.32 31.78 0.29
N ALA A 834 -18.27 32.39 1.48
CA ALA A 834 -19.46 32.56 2.33
C ALA A 834 -20.28 33.81 1.94
N GLY A 835 -21.53 33.59 1.54
CA GLY A 835 -22.52 34.65 1.26
C GLY A 835 -22.47 35.19 -0.18
N THR A 836 -23.57 35.70 -0.77
CA THR A 836 -24.93 35.92 -0.25
C THR A 836 -25.99 35.53 -1.30
N ALA A 837 -27.27 35.50 -0.92
CA ALA A 837 -28.32 34.81 -1.67
C ALA A 837 -29.07 35.66 -2.73
N SER A 838 -29.47 35.03 -3.85
CA SER A 838 -30.73 35.36 -4.55
C SER A 838 -31.27 34.19 -5.40
N ARG A 839 -32.60 34.14 -5.51
CA ARG A 839 -33.47 33.02 -5.93
C ARG A 839 -33.56 32.74 -7.45
N ALA A 840 -34.19 31.58 -7.72
CA ALA A 840 -34.93 31.18 -8.94
C ALA A 840 -34.10 30.66 -10.14
N GLY A 841 -34.61 29.73 -10.97
CA GLY A 841 -35.93 29.07 -10.98
C GLY A 841 -35.87 27.68 -11.66
N ALA A 842 -36.98 26.93 -11.67
CA ALA A 842 -36.97 25.48 -11.92
C ALA A 842 -37.49 25.02 -13.31
N ALA A 843 -36.86 23.94 -13.80
CA ALA A 843 -37.41 22.82 -14.58
C ALA A 843 -38.21 23.05 -15.89
N ARG A 844 -37.77 22.36 -16.97
CA ARG A 844 -38.56 21.30 -17.62
C ARG A 844 -37.74 20.38 -18.53
N LEU A 845 -38.23 19.16 -18.70
CA LEU A 845 -37.83 18.20 -19.74
C LEU A 845 -38.69 18.39 -20.99
N LEU A 846 -38.16 18.14 -22.19
CA LEU A 846 -38.52 16.96 -23.03
C LEU A 846 -37.97 17.03 -24.47
N GLU A 847 -37.80 15.83 -25.04
CA GLU A 847 -37.89 15.43 -26.47
C GLU A 847 -36.91 15.99 -27.52
N GLY A 848 -36.24 15.07 -28.22
CA GLY A 848 -35.35 15.33 -29.36
C GLY A 848 -34.39 14.18 -29.68
N ARG A 849 -34.88 13.06 -30.25
CA ARG A 849 -34.01 12.00 -30.80
C ARG A 849 -33.76 12.23 -32.30
N LEU A 850 -32.53 12.02 -32.76
CA LEU A 850 -32.17 11.84 -34.18
C LEU A 850 -31.38 10.52 -34.37
N PRO A 851 -31.32 9.95 -35.60
CA PRO A 851 -31.14 8.50 -35.77
C PRO A 851 -30.05 8.08 -36.79
N ASP A 852 -28.84 8.62 -36.74
CA ASP A 852 -27.78 8.40 -37.75
C ASP A 852 -26.36 8.03 -37.23
N GLY A 853 -26.09 8.14 -35.92
CA GLY A 853 -25.20 7.20 -35.20
C GLY A 853 -23.74 7.59 -34.88
N ARG A 854 -23.26 6.96 -33.78
CA ARG A 854 -21.96 7.13 -33.07
C ARG A 854 -21.81 8.45 -32.29
N VAL A 855 -21.28 8.47 -31.07
CA VAL A 855 -20.90 7.37 -30.13
C VAL A 855 -21.20 7.84 -28.68
N PRO A 856 -21.42 6.93 -27.70
CA PRO A 856 -21.82 7.32 -26.33
C PRO A 856 -20.72 8.03 -25.53
N VAL A 857 -21.13 8.75 -24.49
CA VAL A 857 -20.24 9.17 -23.38
C VAL A 857 -19.74 7.91 -22.66
N VAL A 858 -18.42 7.78 -22.53
CA VAL A 858 -17.75 6.68 -21.84
C VAL A 858 -17.10 7.23 -20.57
N GLY A 859 -17.61 6.83 -19.40
CA GLY A 859 -16.87 6.93 -18.15
C GLY A 859 -15.81 5.82 -18.04
N PRO A 860 -14.91 5.85 -17.03
CA PRO A 860 -13.87 4.84 -16.89
C PRO A 860 -14.49 3.44 -16.70
N VAL A 861 -14.13 2.52 -17.59
CA VAL A 861 -14.49 1.09 -17.54
C VAL A 861 -13.23 0.28 -17.82
N GLY A 862 -13.01 -0.78 -17.03
CA GLY A 862 -11.75 -1.54 -17.00
C GLY A 862 -11.44 -2.37 -18.25
N PRO A 863 -10.28 -3.06 -18.25
CA PRO A 863 -9.75 -3.76 -19.43
C PRO A 863 -10.62 -4.95 -19.84
N VAL A 864 -10.88 -5.05 -21.16
CA VAL A 864 -11.50 -6.22 -21.80
C VAL A 864 -10.80 -6.50 -23.13
N ALA A 865 -10.30 -7.73 -23.28
CA ALA A 865 -10.06 -8.36 -24.57
C ALA A 865 -10.89 -9.66 -24.63
N PRO A 866 -11.59 -9.96 -25.75
CA PRO A 866 -12.53 -11.08 -25.80
C PRO A 866 -11.83 -12.44 -25.96
N SER A 867 -12.45 -13.48 -25.40
CA SER A 867 -11.95 -14.85 -25.49
C SER A 867 -12.17 -15.46 -26.89
N VAL A 868 -11.09 -15.98 -27.48
CA VAL A 868 -11.15 -16.70 -28.76
C VAL A 868 -11.66 -18.12 -28.52
N ARG A 869 -12.77 -18.49 -29.18
CA ARG A 869 -13.20 -19.89 -29.33
C ARG A 869 -12.83 -20.41 -30.72
N HIS A 870 -12.21 -21.59 -30.77
CA HIS A 870 -12.11 -22.37 -32.01
C HIS A 870 -13.50 -22.73 -32.55
N PRO A 871 -13.59 -22.89 -33.87
CA PRO A 871 -14.02 -24.20 -34.38
C PRO A 871 -13.04 -24.81 -35.39
N SER A 872 -13.11 -26.14 -35.50
CA SER A 872 -12.62 -26.96 -36.61
C SER A 872 -13.82 -27.45 -37.44
N PRO A 873 -13.65 -28.01 -38.65
CA PRO A 873 -12.41 -28.29 -39.38
C PRO A 873 -12.08 -27.29 -40.50
#